data_AF-A0AAD9TNJ8-F1
#
_entry.id   AF-A0AAD9TNJ8-F1
#
_cell.length_a   1.000
_cell.length_b   1.000
_cell.length_c   1.000
_cell.angle_alpha   90.00
_cell.angle_beta   90.00
_cell.angle_gamma   90.00
#
_symmetry.space_group_name_H-M   'P 1'
#
loop_
_entity.id
_entity.type
_entity.pdbx_description
1 polymer ?
#
loop_
_entity_poly.entity_id
_entity_poly.type
_entity_poly.pdbx_seq_one_letter_code
_entity_poly.pdbx_strand_id
1 'polypeptide(L)'
;MATDQDMSRARRMQYYFTDDDDTDDKEFEGMDDDDEEQENEEEEREELESSNGCGNMCFPNCGGRRRGGGGWWSFGRVLDPRAKWVQEWNRVFLLVCATGLFVDPLFFYVLSVSDRYMCLFVDGWFAITVTALRCMTDVLHVWNMWLQLKMAKNRTVPGISSGLHSMVGGGGGDGGSGAYTTNNNDNNNNNNDNYNNNSSPRSVALQYLKAKKGFFFDLFVILPLPQVVLWVVIPSLLERGSTTLVMTVLLIMFLFQYLPKIYHSVCLLRRMQNISGYIFGTVWWGIVLNMIAYFVASHAAGACWYLLGIQRSLKCLREKCRDTHGCDLRLLACKDPIYYGTSNMVRDGARIAWAENRPARSTCLQGSNNYDYGAYKWTVQLVKNDSRLEKILFPIFWGLMTLSTFGNLESTTEWLEVVFNIIVLTSGLLLVTMLIGNIKVFLHATTSKKQAMQLKMRNIEWWMRKRQLPQGFRQRVRNYERQRWAAMRGVDECEMISNLPEGLRRDIKYHLCLDLVRQVPLFQHMDDLVLENICDRVKSLIFTKGEVITREGDPVQRMLFVVRGHLQSSQFLRDNVKSCCMLGPGNFSGDELLSWCLRRPFIERLPPSSSTLITLETTEAFGLEAEDVKYVTQHFRYTFVNERVKRSARYYSPGWRTWAAVAIQLAWRRYKHRLTLTSLSFIRPRRPLSRCSSLGEDRLRLYTALLTSPKPNQDDFDF
;
A
#
# COMPACT_ATOMS: atom_id res chain seq x y z
N MET A 1 54.68 1.07 -7.50
CA MET A 1 55.49 2.30 -7.43
C MET A 1 54.90 3.29 -8.42
N ALA A 2 54.06 4.20 -7.93
CA ALA A 2 53.61 5.38 -8.65
C ALA A 2 54.16 6.60 -7.86
N THR A 3 54.67 7.59 -8.57
CA THR A 3 55.53 8.66 -8.06
C THR A 3 54.75 9.79 -7.37
N ASP A 4 55.39 10.45 -6.40
CA ASP A 4 54.85 11.52 -5.51
C ASP A 4 54.22 12.75 -6.22
N GLN A 5 54.32 12.85 -7.54
CA GLN A 5 53.68 13.92 -8.32
C GLN A 5 52.18 13.70 -8.58
N ASP A 6 51.70 12.44 -8.59
CA ASP A 6 50.26 12.18 -8.77
C ASP A 6 49.47 12.36 -7.47
N MET A 7 50.12 12.13 -6.32
CA MET A 7 49.50 12.28 -4.99
C MET A 7 49.34 13.76 -4.57
N SER A 8 50.20 14.65 -5.09
CA SER A 8 50.10 16.11 -4.86
C SER A 8 49.05 16.79 -5.75
N ARG A 9 48.73 16.22 -6.92
CA ARG A 9 47.64 16.70 -7.79
C ARG A 9 46.25 16.30 -7.26
N ALA A 10 46.15 15.13 -6.61
CA ALA A 10 44.94 14.70 -5.90
C ALA A 10 44.65 15.54 -4.64
N ARG A 11 45.68 15.89 -3.85
CA ARG A 11 45.50 16.78 -2.67
C ARG A 11 45.10 18.21 -3.03
N ARG A 12 45.51 18.74 -4.18
CA ARG A 12 45.14 20.09 -4.61
C ARG A 12 43.71 20.19 -5.15
N MET A 13 43.07 19.06 -5.48
CA MET A 13 41.65 18.99 -5.85
C MET A 13 40.71 18.84 -4.64
N GLN A 14 41.26 18.48 -3.48
CA GLN A 14 40.50 18.30 -2.23
C GLN A 14 40.39 19.59 -1.41
N TYR A 15 41.28 20.56 -1.62
CA TYR A 15 41.28 21.85 -0.92
C TYR A 15 40.30 22.90 -1.48
N TYR A 16 39.51 22.56 -2.51
CA TYR A 16 38.41 23.42 -3.01
C TYR A 16 37.02 22.88 -2.64
N PHE A 17 36.95 21.85 -1.79
CA PHE A 17 35.70 21.16 -1.45
C PHE A 17 35.40 21.10 0.05
N THR A 18 36.16 21.80 0.87
CA THR A 18 35.94 21.84 2.33
C THR A 18 36.16 23.27 2.77
N ASP A 19 35.07 24.00 3.04
CA ASP A 19 35.00 25.01 4.10
C ASP A 19 33.61 25.69 4.22
N ASP A 20 32.58 25.28 3.46
CA ASP A 20 31.19 25.77 3.67
C ASP A 20 30.09 24.67 3.75
N ASP A 21 30.44 23.38 3.68
CA ASP A 21 29.45 22.27 3.56
C ASP A 21 28.75 21.87 4.88
N ASP A 22 29.31 22.18 6.06
CA ASP A 22 28.80 21.64 7.33
C ASP A 22 27.57 22.36 7.92
N THR A 23 27.14 23.48 7.33
CA THR A 23 26.02 24.29 7.84
C THR A 23 24.73 24.09 7.03
N ASP A 24 24.84 23.89 5.71
CA ASP A 24 23.68 23.67 4.82
C ASP A 24 23.18 22.21 4.86
N ASP A 25 24.08 21.23 5.05
CA ASP A 25 23.70 19.81 5.16
C ASP A 25 23.00 19.51 6.51
N LYS A 26 23.28 20.28 7.56
CA LYS A 26 22.59 20.17 8.86
C LYS A 26 21.20 20.81 8.87
N GLU A 27 20.97 21.86 8.07
CA GLU A 27 19.61 22.37 7.82
C GLU A 27 18.79 21.43 6.93
N PHE A 28 19.44 20.59 6.11
CA PHE A 28 18.75 19.58 5.31
C PHE A 28 18.36 18.34 6.14
N GLU A 29 19.27 17.80 6.96
CA GLU A 29 18.95 16.68 7.86
C GLU A 29 17.96 17.08 8.97
N GLY A 30 18.08 18.27 9.55
CA GLY A 30 17.15 18.74 10.59
C GLY A 30 15.75 19.11 10.09
N MET A 31 15.57 19.28 8.78
CA MET A 31 14.27 19.60 8.16
C MET A 31 13.58 18.36 7.57
N ASP A 32 14.34 17.31 7.24
CA ASP A 32 13.80 15.97 6.93
C ASP A 32 13.10 15.37 8.17
N ASP A 33 13.57 15.66 9.39
CA ASP A 33 12.93 15.23 10.65
C ASP A 33 11.58 15.95 10.92
N ASP A 34 11.50 17.27 10.64
CA ASP A 34 10.26 18.07 10.79
C ASP A 34 9.21 17.72 9.71
N ASP A 35 9.66 17.40 8.48
CA ASP A 35 8.80 16.91 7.40
C ASP A 35 8.34 15.45 7.65
N GLU A 36 9.14 14.62 8.35
CA GLU A 36 8.74 13.28 8.82
C GLU A 36 7.71 13.33 9.97
N GLU A 37 7.77 14.31 10.88
CA GLU A 37 6.71 14.53 11.89
C GLU A 37 5.39 14.98 11.24
N GLN A 38 5.43 15.83 10.21
CA GLN A 38 4.22 16.24 9.47
C GLN A 38 3.66 15.13 8.55
N GLU A 39 4.51 14.31 7.92
CA GLU A 39 4.07 13.13 7.13
C GLU A 39 3.34 12.11 8.00
N ASN A 40 3.84 11.85 9.23
CA ASN A 40 3.19 10.92 10.17
C ASN A 40 1.86 11.48 10.70
N GLU A 41 1.76 12.79 10.97
CA GLU A 41 0.51 13.42 11.42
C GLU A 41 -0.56 13.52 10.31
N GLU A 42 -0.16 13.69 9.04
CA GLU A 42 -1.09 13.69 7.90
C GLU A 42 -1.56 12.27 7.52
N GLU A 43 -0.71 11.25 7.55
CA GLU A 43 -1.14 9.85 7.37
C GLU A 43 -2.05 9.37 8.51
N GLU A 44 -1.80 9.75 9.78
CA GLU A 44 -2.72 9.47 10.89
C GLU A 44 -4.07 10.20 10.73
N ARG A 45 -4.08 11.45 10.21
CA ARG A 45 -5.32 12.18 9.90
C ARG A 45 -6.12 11.55 8.77
N GLU A 46 -5.47 11.10 7.69
CA GLU A 46 -6.13 10.42 6.57
C GLU A 46 -6.74 9.07 6.99
N GLU A 47 -6.09 8.33 7.91
CA GLU A 47 -6.65 7.11 8.49
C GLU A 47 -7.84 7.38 9.45
N LEU A 48 -7.79 8.47 10.23
CA LEU A 48 -8.88 8.89 11.12
C LEU A 48 -10.10 9.45 10.38
N GLU A 49 -9.92 10.12 9.24
CA GLU A 49 -11.03 10.61 8.40
C GLU A 49 -11.68 9.48 7.58
N SER A 50 -10.91 8.49 7.13
CA SER A 50 -11.43 7.25 6.52
C SER A 50 -12.32 6.44 7.48
N SER A 51 -12.03 6.48 8.79
CA SER A 51 -12.85 5.84 9.82
C SER A 51 -14.13 6.62 10.17
N ASN A 52 -14.21 7.92 9.88
CA ASN A 52 -15.34 8.78 10.23
C ASN A 52 -16.28 9.13 9.04
N GLY A 53 -15.92 8.74 7.82
CA GLY A 53 -16.70 8.96 6.59
C GLY A 53 -17.94 8.07 6.38
N CYS A 54 -18.47 7.42 7.43
CA CYS A 54 -19.71 6.65 7.37
C CYS A 54 -20.78 7.22 8.32
N GLY A 55 -21.06 8.52 8.17
CA GLY A 55 -22.10 9.23 8.91
C GLY A 55 -23.04 9.97 7.97
N ASN A 56 -24.26 9.45 7.82
CA ASN A 56 -25.45 9.98 7.13
C ASN A 56 -25.62 9.67 5.65
N MET A 57 -26.44 8.64 5.38
CA MET A 57 -27.33 8.66 4.22
C MET A 57 -28.71 8.10 4.62
N CYS A 58 -29.74 8.82 4.15
CA CYS A 58 -31.13 8.80 4.57
C CYS A 58 -31.82 7.41 4.56
N PHE A 59 -32.65 7.20 5.59
CA PHE A 59 -33.64 6.13 5.66
C PHE A 59 -34.74 6.32 4.60
N PRO A 60 -35.05 5.33 3.75
CA PRO A 60 -36.39 5.16 3.26
C PRO A 60 -37.18 4.31 4.26
N ASN A 61 -38.32 4.87 4.62
CA ASN A 61 -39.37 4.31 5.45
C ASN A 61 -39.72 2.87 5.01
N CYS A 62 -39.55 1.88 5.89
CA CYS A 62 -40.16 0.55 5.73
C CYS A 62 -40.82 0.16 7.04
N GLY A 63 -42.14 0.01 6.96
CA GLY A 63 -43.05 -0.27 8.06
C GLY A 63 -42.66 -1.52 8.85
N GLY A 64 -42.94 -1.46 10.14
CA GLY A 64 -42.54 -2.48 11.08
C GLY A 64 -43.26 -3.81 10.91
N ARG A 65 -42.65 -4.86 11.46
CA ARG A 65 -43.28 -5.70 12.50
C ARG A 65 -42.32 -6.75 13.03
N ARG A 66 -42.41 -6.91 14.35
CA ARG A 66 -42.15 -8.09 15.18
C ARG A 66 -40.70 -8.40 15.57
N ARG A 67 -40.37 -7.89 16.76
CA ARG A 67 -39.67 -8.62 17.83
C ARG A 67 -40.06 -10.11 17.83
N GLY A 68 -39.08 -10.96 17.63
CA GLY A 68 -39.10 -12.36 18.02
C GLY A 68 -37.74 -12.69 18.61
N GLY A 69 -37.68 -12.78 19.95
CA GLY A 69 -36.51 -13.31 20.65
C GLY A 69 -36.27 -14.75 20.22
N GLY A 70 -35.02 -15.10 19.93
CA GLY A 70 -34.65 -16.43 19.50
C GLY A 70 -33.14 -16.65 19.55
N GLY A 71 -32.71 -17.33 20.61
CA GLY A 71 -31.49 -18.13 20.78
C GLY A 71 -30.25 -17.85 19.93
N TRP A 72 -29.13 -17.61 20.62
CA TRP A 72 -27.76 -17.45 20.09
C TRP A 72 -27.17 -18.71 19.42
N TRP A 73 -27.99 -19.72 19.10
CA TRP A 73 -27.60 -21.00 18.50
C TRP A 73 -28.54 -21.39 17.36
N SER A 74 -28.65 -20.55 16.32
CA SER A 74 -29.34 -20.96 15.10
C SER A 74 -28.39 -21.68 14.15
N PHE A 75 -28.51 -23.02 14.11
CA PHE A 75 -27.81 -23.94 13.22
C PHE A 75 -28.17 -23.83 11.71
N GLY A 76 -28.78 -22.72 11.26
CA GLY A 76 -29.40 -22.63 9.94
C GLY A 76 -28.79 -21.68 8.90
N ARG A 77 -27.97 -20.68 9.28
CA ARG A 77 -27.48 -19.67 8.32
C ARG A 77 -26.17 -20.09 7.65
N VAL A 78 -26.18 -20.02 6.31
CA VAL A 78 -25.02 -20.21 5.44
C VAL A 78 -24.12 -18.98 5.54
N LEU A 79 -22.81 -19.19 5.57
CA LEU A 79 -21.82 -18.12 5.66
C LEU A 79 -21.31 -17.75 4.28
N ASP A 80 -21.31 -16.46 3.96
CA ASP A 80 -20.69 -15.94 2.74
C ASP A 80 -19.16 -15.87 2.89
N PRO A 81 -18.37 -16.56 2.05
CA PRO A 81 -16.91 -16.51 2.10
C PRO A 81 -16.31 -15.13 1.80
N ARG A 82 -17.08 -14.20 1.23
CA ARG A 82 -16.65 -12.81 0.98
C ARG A 82 -16.97 -11.86 2.13
N ALA A 83 -17.63 -12.32 3.18
CA ALA A 83 -17.91 -11.48 4.34
C ALA A 83 -16.60 -11.07 5.04
N LYS A 84 -16.50 -9.79 5.41
CA LYS A 84 -15.30 -9.20 6.04
C LYS A 84 -14.82 -10.00 7.26
N TRP A 85 -15.76 -10.44 8.10
CA TRP A 85 -15.45 -11.24 9.30
C TRP A 85 -14.83 -12.62 8.98
N VAL A 86 -15.16 -13.22 7.82
CA VAL A 86 -14.56 -14.50 7.38
C VAL A 86 -13.11 -14.29 6.94
N GLN A 87 -12.84 -13.17 6.26
CA GLN A 87 -11.47 -12.80 5.88
C GLN A 87 -10.61 -12.52 7.13
N GLU A 88 -11.16 -11.80 8.10
CA GLU A 88 -10.52 -11.59 9.41
C GLU A 88 -10.30 -12.91 10.17
N TRP A 89 -11.26 -13.83 10.14
CA TRP A 89 -11.08 -15.15 10.74
C TRP A 89 -9.95 -15.95 10.07
N ASN A 90 -9.86 -15.94 8.74
CA ASN A 90 -8.78 -16.65 8.03
C ASN A 90 -7.38 -16.08 8.39
N ARG A 91 -7.29 -14.77 8.64
CA ARG A 91 -6.09 -14.09 9.15
C ARG A 91 -5.71 -14.59 10.55
N VAL A 92 -6.67 -14.60 11.48
CA VAL A 92 -6.47 -15.13 12.84
C VAL A 92 -6.08 -16.60 12.80
N PHE A 93 -6.75 -17.39 11.96
CA PHE A 93 -6.49 -18.82 11.82
C PHE A 93 -5.07 -19.12 11.29
N LEU A 94 -4.50 -18.24 10.47
CA LEU A 94 -3.10 -18.37 10.05
C LEU A 94 -2.13 -18.22 11.22
N LEU A 95 -2.39 -17.27 12.12
CA LEU A 95 -1.60 -17.11 13.35
C LEU A 95 -1.78 -18.33 14.27
N VAL A 96 -2.99 -18.87 14.39
CA VAL A 96 -3.24 -20.12 15.12
C VAL A 96 -2.42 -21.29 14.54
N CYS A 97 -2.34 -21.41 13.21
CA CYS A 97 -1.49 -22.40 12.57
C CYS A 97 0.00 -22.22 12.92
N ALA A 98 0.48 -20.96 12.93
CA ALA A 98 1.86 -20.65 13.33
C ALA A 98 2.12 -21.00 14.81
N THR A 99 1.17 -20.70 15.71
CA THR A 99 1.25 -21.13 17.12
C THR A 99 1.27 -22.64 17.25
N GLY A 100 0.47 -23.37 16.46
CA GLY A 100 0.51 -24.85 16.44
C GLY A 100 1.87 -25.40 16.05
N LEU A 101 2.52 -24.82 15.03
CA LEU A 101 3.89 -25.16 14.64
C LEU A 101 4.92 -24.82 15.73
N PHE A 102 4.68 -23.78 16.53
CA PHE A 102 5.55 -23.45 17.65
C PHE A 102 5.37 -24.39 18.85
N VAL A 103 4.16 -24.93 19.08
CA VAL A 103 3.88 -25.82 20.23
C VAL A 103 4.42 -27.23 20.02
N ASP A 104 4.42 -27.76 18.80
CA ASP A 104 4.82 -29.15 18.53
C ASP A 104 6.26 -29.50 18.99
N PRO A 105 7.30 -28.66 18.76
CA PRO A 105 8.65 -28.97 19.23
C PRO A 105 8.78 -28.97 20.77
N LEU A 106 7.86 -28.32 21.49
CA LEU A 106 7.90 -28.30 22.97
C LEU A 106 7.75 -29.70 23.58
N PHE A 107 7.13 -30.65 22.89
CA PHE A 107 7.02 -32.04 23.36
C PHE A 107 8.39 -32.70 23.63
N PHE A 108 9.46 -32.25 22.96
CA PHE A 108 10.81 -32.77 23.19
C PHE A 108 11.42 -32.29 24.51
N TYR A 109 11.10 -31.08 24.96
CA TYR A 109 11.65 -30.54 26.23
C TYR A 109 11.00 -31.13 27.47
N VAL A 110 9.99 -31.99 27.31
CA VAL A 110 9.38 -32.74 28.42
C VAL A 110 10.32 -33.83 28.95
N LEU A 111 11.20 -34.37 28.09
CA LEU A 111 12.19 -35.34 28.52
C LEU A 111 13.37 -34.65 29.20
N SER A 112 13.82 -35.21 30.33
CA SER A 112 14.96 -34.69 31.08
C SER A 112 15.69 -35.83 31.78
N VAL A 113 16.98 -35.62 32.09
CA VAL A 113 17.78 -36.60 32.83
C VAL A 113 17.97 -36.10 34.25
N SER A 114 17.69 -36.96 35.21
CA SER A 114 17.87 -36.65 36.63
C SER A 114 19.36 -36.64 36.99
N ASP A 115 19.87 -35.52 37.50
CA ASP A 115 21.25 -35.43 38.00
C ASP A 115 21.48 -36.36 39.22
N ARG A 116 20.45 -36.50 40.06
CA ARG A 116 20.48 -37.31 41.28
C ARG A 116 20.52 -38.80 40.96
N TYR A 117 19.63 -39.28 40.09
CA TYR A 117 19.46 -40.72 39.84
C TYR A 117 20.04 -41.22 38.51
N MET A 118 20.62 -40.33 37.69
CA MET A 118 21.19 -40.63 36.37
C MET A 118 20.23 -41.45 35.48
N CYS A 119 18.96 -41.06 35.48
CA CYS A 119 17.89 -41.73 34.76
C CYS A 119 17.03 -40.73 33.97
N LEU A 120 16.44 -41.20 32.88
CA LEU A 120 15.52 -40.47 32.01
C LEU A 120 14.12 -40.46 32.63
N PHE A 121 13.48 -39.29 32.65
CA PHE A 121 12.09 -39.11 33.06
C PHE A 121 11.37 -38.08 32.19
N VAL A 122 10.03 -38.05 32.31
CA VAL A 122 9.12 -37.08 31.71
C VAL A 122 8.72 -36.08 32.80
N ASP A 123 8.98 -34.77 32.62
CA ASP A 123 8.47 -33.72 33.52
C ASP A 123 6.95 -33.62 33.37
N GLY A 124 6.22 -34.12 34.37
CA GLY A 124 4.76 -34.22 34.33
C GLY A 124 4.06 -32.87 34.30
N TRP A 125 4.60 -31.85 34.97
CA TRP A 125 4.00 -30.51 34.93
C TRP A 125 4.16 -29.88 33.55
N PHE A 126 5.34 -30.01 32.94
CA PHE A 126 5.58 -29.49 31.60
C PHE A 126 4.81 -30.30 30.53
N ALA A 127 4.67 -31.62 30.71
CA ALA A 127 3.82 -32.47 29.88
C ALA A 127 2.37 -31.99 29.86
N ILE A 128 1.80 -31.64 31.02
CA ILE A 128 0.44 -31.09 31.13
C ILE A 128 0.33 -29.76 30.39
N THR A 129 1.28 -28.84 30.57
CA THR A 129 1.21 -27.52 29.93
C THR A 129 1.27 -27.61 28.41
N VAL A 130 2.18 -28.42 27.86
CA VAL A 130 2.31 -28.59 26.41
C VAL A 130 1.09 -29.31 25.84
N THR A 131 0.55 -30.31 26.54
CA THR A 131 -0.68 -31.01 26.15
C THR A 131 -1.87 -30.04 26.12
N ALA A 132 -2.01 -29.17 27.13
CA ALA A 132 -3.08 -28.19 27.19
C ALA A 132 -3.01 -27.15 26.05
N LEU A 133 -1.81 -26.61 25.78
CA LEU A 133 -1.57 -25.70 24.66
C LEU A 133 -1.93 -26.37 23.33
N ARG A 134 -1.51 -27.62 23.15
CA ARG A 134 -1.82 -28.39 21.94
C ARG A 134 -3.32 -28.59 21.77
N CYS A 135 -4.02 -29.02 22.82
CA CYS A 135 -5.48 -29.18 22.80
C CYS A 135 -6.21 -27.87 22.46
N MET A 136 -5.75 -26.73 22.98
CA MET A 136 -6.32 -25.42 22.63
C MET A 136 -6.20 -25.13 21.12
N THR A 137 -5.04 -25.39 20.52
CA THR A 137 -4.86 -25.23 19.07
C THR A 137 -5.76 -26.18 18.27
N ASP A 138 -5.88 -27.44 18.69
CA ASP A 138 -6.74 -28.44 18.03
C ASP A 138 -8.21 -28.03 18.05
N VAL A 139 -8.71 -27.46 19.15
CA VAL A 139 -10.08 -26.93 19.24
C VAL A 139 -10.32 -25.82 18.21
N LEU A 140 -9.36 -24.90 18.04
CA LEU A 140 -9.46 -23.83 17.03
C LEU A 140 -9.41 -24.37 15.60
N HIS A 141 -8.63 -25.43 15.35
CA HIS A 141 -8.63 -26.13 14.06
C HIS A 141 -9.98 -26.82 13.78
N VAL A 142 -10.57 -27.49 14.76
CA VAL A 142 -11.91 -28.10 14.64
C VAL A 142 -12.96 -27.03 14.38
N TRP A 143 -12.88 -25.89 15.08
CA TRP A 143 -13.77 -24.75 14.85
C TRP A 143 -13.64 -24.22 13.42
N ASN A 144 -12.42 -24.05 12.92
CA ASN A 144 -12.19 -23.62 11.54
C ASN A 144 -12.73 -24.64 10.51
N MET A 145 -12.51 -25.94 10.74
CA MET A 145 -13.07 -26.99 9.89
C MET A 145 -14.61 -26.93 9.86
N TRP A 146 -15.24 -26.68 11.01
CA TRP A 146 -16.69 -26.49 11.12
C TRP A 146 -17.18 -25.24 10.35
N LEU A 147 -16.43 -24.13 10.39
CA LEU A 147 -16.74 -22.95 9.58
C LEU A 147 -16.63 -23.25 8.09
N GLN A 148 -15.58 -23.96 7.64
CA GLN A 148 -15.40 -24.36 6.25
C GLN A 148 -16.54 -25.26 5.76
N LEU A 149 -17.01 -26.19 6.59
CA LEU A 149 -18.19 -27.01 6.31
C LEU A 149 -19.46 -26.16 6.08
N LYS A 150 -19.63 -25.07 6.83
CA LYS A 150 -20.76 -24.15 6.63
C LYS A 150 -20.62 -23.25 5.39
N MET A 151 -19.40 -22.87 5.01
CA MET A 151 -19.12 -22.05 3.82
C MET A 151 -19.22 -22.84 2.51
N ALA A 152 -18.85 -24.14 2.53
CA ALA A 152 -18.90 -25.02 1.36
C ALA A 152 -20.31 -25.19 0.76
N LYS A 153 -21.36 -24.79 1.50
CA LYS A 153 -22.76 -24.81 1.07
C LYS A 153 -23.06 -23.98 -0.21
N ASN A 154 -22.12 -23.16 -0.70
CA ASN A 154 -22.31 -22.22 -1.83
C ASN A 154 -21.43 -22.43 -3.09
N ARG A 155 -20.67 -23.52 -3.26
CA ARG A 155 -20.01 -23.79 -4.57
C ARG A 155 -20.99 -24.46 -5.55
N THR A 156 -22.02 -23.73 -5.99
CA THR A 156 -22.70 -24.03 -7.25
C THR A 156 -21.80 -23.61 -8.41
N VAL A 157 -21.36 -24.60 -9.18
CA VAL A 157 -20.59 -24.47 -10.41
C VAL A 157 -21.43 -23.73 -11.46
N PRO A 158 -20.93 -22.68 -12.14
CA PRO A 158 -21.55 -22.17 -13.36
C PRO A 158 -21.50 -23.27 -14.42
N GLY A 159 -22.64 -23.59 -15.03
CA GLY A 159 -22.74 -24.63 -16.05
C GLY A 159 -21.69 -24.45 -17.16
N ILE A 160 -20.84 -25.46 -17.31
CA ILE A 160 -20.00 -25.62 -18.49
C ILE A 160 -20.92 -26.12 -19.59
N SER A 161 -21.29 -25.24 -20.51
CA SER A 161 -21.75 -25.67 -21.82
C SER A 161 -20.58 -26.38 -22.51
N SER A 162 -20.83 -27.63 -22.88
CA SER A 162 -19.95 -28.46 -23.68
C SER A 162 -19.83 -27.86 -25.09
N GLY A 163 -18.78 -27.08 -25.33
CA GLY A 163 -18.32 -26.69 -26.66
C GLY A 163 -16.99 -27.41 -26.94
N LEU A 164 -17.07 -28.65 -27.42
CA LEU A 164 -15.91 -29.43 -27.87
C LEU A 164 -15.44 -28.86 -29.22
N HIS A 165 -14.36 -28.09 -29.21
CA HIS A 165 -13.63 -27.70 -30.41
C HIS A 165 -12.69 -28.86 -30.80
N SER A 166 -13.02 -29.57 -31.88
CA SER A 166 -12.10 -30.49 -32.55
C SER A 166 -11.27 -29.70 -33.57
N MET A 167 -9.96 -29.85 -33.47
CA MET A 167 -8.96 -29.35 -34.40
C MET A 167 -8.71 -30.37 -35.52
N VAL A 168 -8.49 -29.82 -36.72
CA VAL A 168 -7.69 -30.36 -37.86
C VAL A 168 -8.40 -31.29 -38.86
N GLY A 169 -8.47 -30.80 -40.10
CA GLY A 169 -8.72 -31.56 -41.31
C GLY A 169 -8.87 -30.61 -42.51
N GLY A 170 -7.75 -30.21 -43.11
CA GLY A 170 -7.72 -29.37 -44.31
C GLY A 170 -8.12 -30.12 -45.59
N GLY A 171 -8.57 -29.37 -46.60
CA GLY A 171 -8.75 -29.88 -47.95
C GLY A 171 -9.71 -29.04 -48.81
N GLY A 172 -9.12 -28.12 -49.59
CA GLY A 172 -9.46 -27.72 -50.96
C GLY A 172 -10.91 -27.55 -51.44
N GLY A 173 -11.13 -26.46 -52.21
CA GLY A 173 -12.02 -26.50 -53.38
C GLY A 173 -13.05 -25.37 -53.47
N ASP A 174 -12.77 -24.43 -54.37
CA ASP A 174 -13.67 -23.68 -55.26
C ASP A 174 -14.95 -22.96 -54.77
N GLY A 175 -15.02 -21.69 -55.19
CA GLY A 175 -16.13 -21.27 -56.05
C GLY A 175 -17.20 -20.35 -55.46
N GLY A 176 -17.14 -19.07 -55.85
CA GLY A 176 -18.33 -18.37 -56.36
C GLY A 176 -19.21 -17.59 -55.36
N SER A 177 -19.13 -16.26 -55.52
CA SER A 177 -20.27 -15.34 -55.70
C SER A 177 -21.41 -15.26 -54.67
N GLY A 178 -21.65 -14.03 -54.19
CA GLY A 178 -22.99 -13.46 -54.25
C GLY A 178 -23.66 -13.07 -52.93
N ALA A 179 -23.72 -11.75 -52.72
CA ALA A 179 -24.91 -10.98 -52.33
C ALA A 179 -25.65 -11.22 -50.99
N TYR A 180 -25.71 -10.13 -50.22
CA TYR A 180 -26.88 -9.52 -49.58
C TYR A 180 -28.07 -10.43 -49.20
N THR A 181 -28.48 -10.40 -47.93
CA THR A 181 -29.67 -9.63 -47.51
C THR A 181 -29.90 -9.72 -46.00
N THR A 182 -30.22 -8.56 -45.44
CA THR A 182 -30.94 -8.32 -44.19
C THR A 182 -32.27 -9.06 -44.15
N ASN A 183 -32.67 -9.57 -42.98
CA ASN A 183 -34.03 -9.36 -42.50
C ASN A 183 -34.17 -9.57 -40.98
N ASN A 184 -34.71 -8.54 -40.34
CA ASN A 184 -35.37 -8.58 -39.05
C ASN A 184 -36.54 -9.58 -39.10
N ASN A 185 -36.79 -10.26 -38.00
CA ASN A 185 -38.16 -10.40 -37.50
C ASN A 185 -38.15 -10.73 -36.00
N ASP A 186 -38.78 -9.82 -35.27
CA ASP A 186 -39.26 -10.01 -33.92
C ASP A 186 -40.13 -11.27 -33.84
N ASN A 187 -40.00 -12.02 -32.74
CA ASN A 187 -41.17 -12.62 -32.12
C ASN A 187 -40.91 -12.91 -30.64
N ASN A 188 -41.74 -12.26 -29.83
CA ASN A 188 -42.01 -12.53 -28.43
C ASN A 188 -42.20 -14.03 -28.17
N ASN A 189 -41.65 -14.51 -27.05
CA ASN A 189 -42.41 -15.39 -26.17
C ASN A 189 -41.90 -15.30 -24.73
N ASN A 190 -42.79 -14.79 -23.87
CA ASN A 190 -42.76 -14.98 -22.43
C ASN A 190 -42.71 -16.48 -22.10
N ASN A 191 -41.80 -16.89 -21.23
CA ASN A 191 -42.05 -17.99 -20.31
C ASN A 191 -41.32 -17.71 -18.99
N ASN A 192 -42.14 -17.42 -17.97
CA ASN A 192 -41.79 -17.45 -16.56
C ASN A 192 -41.58 -18.92 -16.15
N ASP A 193 -40.33 -19.33 -15.98
CA ASP A 193 -40.02 -20.56 -15.24
C ASP A 193 -39.34 -20.22 -13.91
N ASN A 194 -40.16 -20.27 -12.86
CA ASN A 194 -39.76 -20.32 -11.45
C ASN A 194 -38.84 -21.52 -11.21
N TYR A 195 -37.53 -21.30 -11.12
CA TYR A 195 -36.59 -22.31 -10.61
C TYR A 195 -36.49 -22.22 -9.08
N ASN A 196 -37.27 -23.08 -8.40
CA ASN A 196 -37.16 -23.37 -6.98
C ASN A 196 -35.77 -23.95 -6.63
N ASN A 197 -34.88 -23.13 -6.06
CA ASN A 197 -33.62 -23.59 -5.47
C ASN A 197 -33.85 -24.15 -4.05
N ASN A 198 -34.27 -25.42 -3.97
CA ASN A 198 -34.24 -26.19 -2.72
C ASN A 198 -33.08 -27.18 -2.73
N SER A 199 -31.84 -26.69 -2.63
CA SER A 199 -30.67 -27.55 -2.36
C SER A 199 -30.56 -27.78 -0.85
N SER A 200 -30.97 -28.98 -0.42
CA SER A 200 -30.94 -29.39 0.99
C SER A 200 -29.50 -29.34 1.57
N PRO A 201 -29.31 -28.95 2.84
CA PRO A 201 -27.98 -28.87 3.48
C PRO A 201 -27.19 -30.20 3.49
N ARG A 202 -27.87 -31.33 3.29
CA ARG A 202 -27.27 -32.68 3.28
C ARG A 202 -26.49 -32.98 2.00
N SER A 203 -26.91 -32.50 0.83
CA SER A 203 -26.22 -32.79 -0.44
C SER A 203 -24.89 -32.06 -0.58
N VAL A 204 -24.75 -30.90 0.07
CA VAL A 204 -23.53 -30.07 -0.04
C VAL A 204 -22.45 -30.45 0.99
N ALA A 205 -22.85 -30.85 2.21
CA ALA A 205 -21.92 -31.48 3.16
C ALA A 205 -21.26 -32.75 2.56
N LEU A 206 -22.03 -33.51 1.79
CA LEU A 206 -21.57 -34.68 1.03
C LEU A 206 -20.53 -34.34 -0.05
N GLN A 207 -20.51 -33.11 -0.59
CA GLN A 207 -19.57 -32.70 -1.64
C GLN A 207 -18.22 -32.24 -1.07
N TYR A 208 -18.20 -31.61 0.11
CA TYR A 208 -16.96 -31.36 0.86
C TYR A 208 -16.37 -32.65 1.45
N LEU A 209 -17.22 -33.58 1.93
CA LEU A 209 -16.79 -34.94 2.31
C LEU A 209 -16.29 -35.77 1.10
N LYS A 210 -16.82 -35.52 -0.11
CA LYS A 210 -16.35 -36.12 -1.38
C LYS A 210 -15.11 -35.45 -1.97
N ALA A 211 -14.74 -34.24 -1.56
CA ALA A 211 -13.44 -33.63 -1.85
C ALA A 211 -12.36 -34.35 -1.01
N LYS A 212 -12.19 -35.65 -1.26
CA LYS A 212 -11.47 -36.64 -0.44
C LYS A 212 -10.03 -36.27 -0.07
N LYS A 213 -9.41 -35.27 -0.73
CA LYS A 213 -8.02 -34.87 -0.43
C LYS A 213 -7.91 -33.74 0.61
N GLY A 214 -8.87 -32.81 0.68
CA GLY A 214 -8.80 -31.67 1.62
C GLY A 214 -9.27 -32.03 3.03
N PHE A 215 -10.48 -32.57 3.15
CA PHE A 215 -11.08 -32.90 4.45
C PHE A 215 -10.27 -33.93 5.25
N PHE A 216 -9.81 -35.00 4.61
CA PHE A 216 -9.00 -36.02 5.27
C PHE A 216 -7.63 -35.49 5.70
N PHE A 217 -7.09 -34.52 4.96
CA PHE A 217 -5.84 -33.87 5.30
C PHE A 217 -6.00 -32.91 6.48
N ASP A 218 -7.06 -32.11 6.48
CA ASP A 218 -7.42 -31.23 7.62
C ASP A 218 -7.68 -32.06 8.89
N LEU A 219 -8.37 -33.20 8.76
CA LEU A 219 -8.61 -34.13 9.87
C LEU A 219 -7.31 -34.76 10.39
N PHE A 220 -6.40 -35.14 9.49
CA PHE A 220 -5.12 -35.74 9.84
C PHE A 220 -4.25 -34.78 10.66
N VAL A 221 -4.20 -33.50 10.28
CA VAL A 221 -3.45 -32.45 10.98
C VAL A 221 -3.91 -32.26 12.43
N ILE A 222 -5.19 -32.54 12.72
CA ILE A 222 -5.82 -32.38 14.03
C ILE A 222 -5.60 -33.59 14.96
N LEU A 223 -5.13 -34.73 14.44
CA LEU A 223 -5.02 -35.96 15.23
C LEU A 223 -4.12 -35.76 16.47
N PRO A 224 -4.58 -36.17 17.67
CA PRO A 224 -3.83 -35.99 18.90
C PRO A 224 -2.75 -37.07 19.11
N LEU A 225 -1.96 -37.39 18.07
CA LEU A 225 -0.91 -38.42 18.17
C LEU A 225 0.17 -38.06 19.22
N PRO A 226 0.63 -36.81 19.37
CA PRO A 226 1.65 -36.46 20.36
C PRO A 226 1.15 -36.65 21.78
N GLN A 227 -0.12 -36.36 22.04
CA GLN A 227 -0.75 -36.61 23.32
C GLN A 227 -0.79 -38.10 23.64
N VAL A 228 -1.20 -38.96 22.68
CA VAL A 228 -1.21 -40.42 22.88
C VAL A 228 0.19 -40.97 23.08
N VAL A 229 1.16 -40.53 22.28
CA VAL A 229 2.56 -40.97 22.41
C VAL A 229 3.14 -40.55 23.75
N LEU A 230 2.94 -39.30 24.17
CA LEU A 230 3.48 -38.76 25.41
C LEU A 230 2.91 -39.45 26.67
N TRP A 231 1.60 -39.68 26.72
CA TRP A 231 0.93 -40.17 27.92
C TRP A 231 0.80 -41.70 27.99
N VAL A 232 0.87 -42.42 26.86
CA VAL A 232 0.67 -43.87 26.81
C VAL A 232 1.93 -44.61 26.37
N VAL A 233 2.49 -44.22 25.22
CA VAL A 233 3.60 -44.97 24.59
C VAL A 233 4.91 -44.76 25.34
N ILE A 234 5.28 -43.51 25.61
CA ILE A 234 6.57 -43.18 26.26
C ILE A 234 6.68 -43.81 27.66
N PRO A 235 5.69 -43.68 28.57
CA PRO A 235 5.77 -44.30 29.88
C PRO A 235 5.94 -45.82 29.79
N SER A 236 5.20 -46.50 28.90
CA SER A 236 5.33 -47.95 28.69
C SER A 236 6.71 -48.38 28.18
N LEU A 237 7.33 -47.56 27.33
CA LEU A 237 8.68 -47.82 26.82
C LEU A 237 9.76 -47.57 27.87
N LEU A 238 9.57 -46.56 28.72
CA LEU A 238 10.46 -46.27 29.84
C LEU A 238 10.41 -47.39 30.89
N GLU A 239 9.23 -47.93 31.20
CA GLU A 239 9.08 -49.09 32.10
C GLU A 239 9.83 -50.33 31.58
N ARG A 240 9.91 -50.51 30.26
CA ARG A 240 10.68 -51.58 29.62
C ARG A 240 12.19 -51.31 29.57
N GLY A 241 12.64 -50.10 29.92
CA GLY A 241 14.05 -49.68 29.85
C GLY A 241 14.55 -49.35 28.43
N SER A 242 13.65 -49.17 27.45
CA SER A 242 14.02 -48.98 26.04
C SER A 242 14.20 -47.50 25.67
N THR A 243 15.20 -46.85 26.26
CA THR A 243 15.39 -45.39 26.13
C THR A 243 15.72 -44.90 24.72
N THR A 244 16.38 -45.70 23.88
CA THR A 244 16.61 -45.37 22.45
C THR A 244 15.32 -45.36 21.64
N LEU A 245 14.42 -46.31 21.93
CA LEU A 245 13.16 -46.43 21.19
C LEU A 245 12.21 -45.26 21.51
N VAL A 246 12.28 -44.72 22.73
CA VAL A 246 11.58 -43.48 23.10
C VAL A 246 11.98 -42.32 22.18
N MET A 247 13.29 -42.11 21.94
CA MET A 247 13.78 -41.02 21.11
C MET A 247 13.37 -41.20 19.64
N THR A 248 13.47 -42.42 19.10
CA THR A 248 13.09 -42.69 17.71
C THR A 248 11.58 -42.54 17.49
N VAL A 249 10.74 -43.00 18.43
CA VAL A 249 9.28 -42.82 18.37
C VAL A 249 8.92 -41.33 18.40
N LEU A 250 9.55 -40.53 19.27
CA LEU A 250 9.33 -39.09 19.33
C LEU A 250 9.72 -38.38 18.03
N LEU A 251 10.89 -38.70 17.46
CA LEU A 251 11.35 -38.10 16.20
C LEU A 251 10.43 -38.46 15.03
N ILE A 252 10.05 -39.73 14.89
CA ILE A 252 9.16 -40.20 13.82
C ILE A 252 7.78 -39.55 13.97
N MET A 253 7.23 -39.53 15.18
CA MET A 253 5.95 -38.88 15.48
C MET A 253 6.00 -37.39 15.11
N PHE A 254 7.08 -36.69 15.49
CA PHE A 254 7.25 -35.28 15.17
C PHE A 254 7.28 -35.05 13.67
N LEU A 255 8.13 -35.76 12.91
CA LEU A 255 8.20 -35.61 11.46
C LEU A 255 6.86 -35.93 10.77
N PHE A 256 6.19 -37.00 11.21
CA PHE A 256 4.93 -37.47 10.62
C PHE A 256 3.78 -36.46 10.81
N GLN A 257 3.79 -35.67 11.89
CA GLN A 257 2.77 -34.66 12.14
C GLN A 257 3.17 -33.25 11.70
N TYR A 258 4.43 -32.90 11.91
CA TYR A 258 4.94 -31.55 11.72
C TYR A 258 5.02 -31.19 10.23
N LEU A 259 5.46 -32.11 9.37
CA LEU A 259 5.56 -31.86 7.93
C LEU A 259 4.18 -31.59 7.29
N PRO A 260 3.12 -32.39 7.57
CA PRO A 260 1.77 -32.08 7.10
C PRO A 260 1.24 -30.74 7.63
N LYS A 261 1.52 -30.36 8.88
CA LYS A 261 1.14 -29.03 9.41
C LYS A 261 1.82 -27.88 8.67
N ILE A 262 3.11 -28.01 8.36
CA ILE A 262 3.83 -27.01 7.56
C ILE A 262 3.17 -26.89 6.18
N TYR A 263 2.94 -28.02 5.50
CA TYR A 263 2.29 -28.02 4.19
C TYR A 263 0.90 -27.38 4.23
N HIS A 264 0.09 -27.69 5.25
CA HIS A 264 -1.21 -27.08 5.48
C HIS A 264 -1.10 -25.55 5.63
N SER A 265 -0.19 -25.08 6.48
CA SER A 265 0.04 -23.65 6.72
C SER A 265 0.48 -22.91 5.46
N VAL A 266 1.42 -23.48 4.68
CA VAL A 266 1.89 -22.90 3.41
C VAL A 266 0.77 -22.86 2.37
N CYS A 267 -0.05 -23.90 2.27
CA CYS A 267 -1.20 -23.93 1.36
C CYS A 267 -2.24 -22.86 1.73
N LEU A 268 -2.50 -22.67 3.03
CA LEU A 268 -3.39 -21.64 3.53
C LEU A 268 -2.86 -20.23 3.20
N LEU A 269 -1.57 -19.98 3.47
CA LEU A 269 -0.89 -18.72 3.17
C LEU A 269 -0.97 -18.37 1.69
N ARG A 270 -0.63 -19.32 0.81
CA ARG A 270 -0.67 -19.13 -0.66
C ARG A 270 -2.08 -18.88 -1.16
N ARG A 271 -3.08 -19.59 -0.62
CA ARG A 271 -4.49 -19.36 -0.95
C ARG A 271 -4.94 -17.94 -0.58
N MET A 272 -4.51 -17.44 0.58
CA MET A 272 -4.85 -16.09 1.03
C MET A 272 -4.17 -15.01 0.17
N GLN A 273 -2.90 -15.19 -0.18
CA GLN A 273 -2.16 -14.28 -1.07
C GLN A 273 -2.85 -14.12 -2.43
N ASN A 274 -3.29 -15.23 -3.03
CA ASN A 274 -3.94 -15.20 -4.35
C ASN A 274 -5.32 -14.51 -4.35
N ILE A 275 -6.00 -14.40 -3.21
CA ILE A 275 -7.36 -13.84 -3.13
C ILE A 275 -7.33 -12.36 -2.70
N SER A 276 -6.42 -12.00 -1.79
CA SER A 276 -6.44 -10.69 -1.13
C SER A 276 -5.34 -9.74 -1.61
N GLY A 277 -4.30 -10.23 -2.31
CA GLY A 277 -3.09 -9.46 -2.67
C GLY A 277 -2.23 -9.07 -1.46
N TYR A 278 -2.86 -8.56 -0.40
CA TYR A 278 -2.29 -8.24 0.91
C TYR A 278 -2.98 -9.06 2.01
N ILE A 279 -2.19 -9.70 2.87
CA ILE A 279 -2.70 -10.69 3.84
C ILE A 279 -3.43 -10.01 5.00
N PHE A 280 -2.94 -8.87 5.49
CA PHE A 280 -3.44 -8.17 6.68
C PHE A 280 -3.71 -6.67 6.44
N GLY A 281 -3.83 -6.24 5.19
CA GLY A 281 -4.08 -4.84 4.83
C GLY A 281 -2.82 -3.97 4.76
N THR A 282 -1.78 -4.27 5.55
CA THR A 282 -0.49 -3.58 5.47
C THR A 282 0.60 -4.47 4.85
N VAL A 283 1.51 -3.83 4.11
CA VAL A 283 2.62 -4.51 3.40
C VAL A 283 3.63 -5.11 4.40
N TRP A 284 3.75 -4.53 5.60
CA TRP A 284 4.66 -4.93 6.68
C TRP A 284 4.45 -6.37 7.19
N TRP A 285 3.23 -6.90 7.13
CA TRP A 285 2.95 -8.27 7.56
C TRP A 285 3.70 -9.33 6.76
N GLY A 286 4.14 -9.01 5.54
CA GLY A 286 5.01 -9.90 4.77
C GLY A 286 6.35 -10.16 5.47
N ILE A 287 6.97 -9.14 6.07
CA ILE A 287 8.23 -9.30 6.83
C ILE A 287 7.98 -10.10 8.10
N VAL A 288 6.94 -9.74 8.85
CA VAL A 288 6.60 -10.39 10.12
C VAL A 288 6.36 -11.89 9.93
N LEU A 289 5.61 -12.29 8.90
CA LEU A 289 5.35 -13.70 8.60
C LEU A 289 6.62 -14.47 8.20
N ASN A 290 7.54 -13.84 7.45
CA ASN A 290 8.84 -14.44 7.14
C ASN A 290 9.70 -14.62 8.41
N MET A 291 9.68 -13.63 9.32
CA MET A 291 10.38 -13.73 10.61
C MET A 291 9.79 -14.82 11.51
N ILE A 292 8.46 -14.92 11.59
CA ILE A 292 7.77 -16.00 12.33
C ILE A 292 8.17 -17.36 11.75
N ALA A 293 8.16 -17.53 10.43
CA ALA A 293 8.56 -18.79 9.79
C ALA A 293 10.02 -19.15 10.12
N TYR A 294 10.93 -18.18 10.09
CA TYR A 294 12.33 -18.37 10.47
C TYR A 294 12.49 -18.79 11.94
N PHE A 295 11.77 -18.12 12.84
CA PHE A 295 11.79 -18.44 14.27
C PHE A 295 11.22 -19.84 14.57
N VAL A 296 10.13 -20.23 13.89
CA VAL A 296 9.54 -21.57 13.99
C VAL A 296 10.49 -22.65 13.46
N ALA A 297 11.18 -22.40 12.34
CA ALA A 297 12.18 -23.32 11.81
C ALA A 297 13.37 -23.50 12.77
N SER A 298 13.86 -22.40 13.36
CA SER A 298 14.89 -22.41 14.40
C SER A 298 14.47 -23.23 15.62
N HIS A 299 13.25 -22.99 16.12
CA HIS A 299 12.71 -23.71 17.25
C HIS A 299 12.67 -25.23 17.00
N ALA A 300 12.18 -25.64 15.82
CA ALA A 300 12.13 -27.05 15.42
C ALA A 300 13.54 -27.67 15.32
N ALA A 301 14.49 -26.98 14.68
CA ALA A 301 15.88 -27.46 14.58
C ALA A 301 16.54 -27.59 15.97
N GLY A 302 16.35 -26.58 16.82
CA GLY A 302 16.81 -26.58 18.21
C GLY A 302 16.21 -27.70 19.05
N ALA A 303 14.91 -27.95 18.93
CA ALA A 303 14.25 -29.03 19.64
C ALA A 303 14.79 -30.41 19.22
N CYS A 304 14.98 -30.63 17.91
CA CYS A 304 15.63 -31.85 17.41
C CYS A 304 17.05 -32.00 17.96
N TRP A 305 17.83 -30.91 18.00
CA TRP A 305 19.16 -30.89 18.61
C TRP A 305 19.13 -31.24 20.10
N TYR A 306 18.16 -30.73 20.86
CA TYR A 306 17.98 -31.07 22.27
C TYR A 306 17.69 -32.56 22.47
N LEU A 307 16.77 -33.14 21.68
CA LEU A 307 16.40 -34.55 21.76
C LEU A 307 17.58 -35.47 21.41
N LEU A 308 18.32 -35.14 20.35
CA LEU A 308 19.54 -35.86 19.96
C LEU A 308 20.65 -35.71 21.01
N GLY A 309 20.72 -34.57 21.70
CA GLY A 309 21.57 -34.36 22.87
C GLY A 309 21.25 -35.32 24.01
N ILE A 310 19.97 -35.48 24.38
CA ILE A 310 19.55 -36.49 25.37
C ILE A 310 19.94 -37.90 24.92
N GLN A 311 19.72 -38.22 23.63
CA GLN A 311 20.12 -39.50 23.07
C GLN A 311 21.63 -39.75 23.22
N ARG A 312 22.47 -38.73 23.00
CA ARG A 312 23.93 -38.81 23.17
C ARG A 312 24.32 -38.98 24.65
N SER A 313 23.73 -38.23 25.57
CA SER A 313 23.97 -38.38 27.01
C SER A 313 23.58 -39.76 27.52
N LEU A 314 22.45 -40.32 27.05
CA LEU A 314 22.02 -41.66 27.41
C LEU A 314 22.86 -42.77 26.75
N LYS A 315 23.47 -42.50 25.58
CA LYS A 315 24.46 -43.42 24.97
C LYS A 315 25.69 -43.56 25.87
N CYS A 316 26.23 -42.44 26.37
CA CYS A 316 27.33 -42.45 27.34
C CYS A 316 26.96 -43.23 28.62
N LEU A 317 25.80 -42.94 29.22
CA LEU A 317 25.34 -43.64 30.43
C LEU A 317 25.13 -45.14 30.16
N ARG A 318 24.66 -45.51 28.97
CA ARG A 318 24.46 -46.91 28.58
C ARG A 318 25.79 -47.66 28.46
N GLU A 319 26.80 -47.04 27.86
CA GLU A 319 28.15 -47.61 27.77
C GLU A 319 28.73 -47.84 29.17
N LYS A 320 28.66 -46.84 30.07
CA LYS A 320 29.12 -47.00 31.46
C LYS A 320 28.29 -47.99 32.29
N CYS A 321 27.01 -48.13 32.01
CA CYS A 321 26.18 -49.15 32.63
C CYS A 321 26.63 -50.55 32.20
N ARG A 322 26.94 -50.78 30.92
CA ARG A 322 27.45 -52.08 30.43
C ARG A 322 28.78 -52.46 31.07
N ASP A 323 29.63 -51.48 31.38
CA ASP A 323 30.90 -51.69 32.08
C ASP A 323 30.73 -51.96 33.59
N THR A 324 29.57 -51.63 34.17
CA THR A 324 29.31 -51.75 35.61
C THR A 324 28.60 -53.07 35.93
N HIS A 325 29.23 -53.92 36.75
CA HIS A 325 28.62 -55.17 37.20
C HIS A 325 27.31 -54.92 37.97
N GLY A 326 26.24 -55.62 37.56
CA GLY A 326 24.91 -55.51 38.18
C GLY A 326 24.05 -54.34 37.68
N CYS A 327 24.47 -53.63 36.64
CA CYS A 327 23.65 -52.58 36.02
C CYS A 327 22.66 -53.16 34.98
N ASP A 328 21.36 -53.05 35.25
CA ASP A 328 20.30 -53.32 34.27
C ASP A 328 19.99 -52.04 33.47
N LEU A 329 19.73 -52.16 32.17
CA LEU A 329 19.32 -51.05 31.30
C LEU A 329 18.05 -50.34 31.79
N ARG A 330 17.21 -51.03 32.58
CA ARG A 330 16.03 -50.45 33.25
C ARG A 330 16.39 -49.40 34.32
N LEU A 331 17.64 -49.36 34.79
CA LEU A 331 18.11 -48.34 35.72
C LEU A 331 18.28 -46.97 35.04
N LEU A 332 18.48 -46.93 33.72
CA LEU A 332 18.57 -45.68 32.95
C LEU A 332 17.21 -44.98 32.75
N ALA A 333 16.09 -45.65 33.04
CA ALA A 333 14.77 -45.04 33.10
C ALA A 333 14.34 -44.92 34.56
N CYS A 334 13.79 -43.77 34.97
CA CYS A 334 13.40 -43.58 36.36
C CYS A 334 12.23 -44.52 36.74
N LYS A 335 12.15 -44.89 38.03
CA LYS A 335 11.13 -45.83 38.54
C LYS A 335 9.71 -45.37 38.21
N ASP A 336 9.44 -44.09 38.44
CA ASP A 336 8.23 -43.43 38.00
C ASP A 336 8.59 -42.68 36.69
N PRO A 337 8.08 -43.13 35.52
CA PRO A 337 8.43 -42.52 34.24
C PRO A 337 8.02 -41.04 34.13
N ILE A 338 6.95 -40.66 34.83
CA ILE A 338 6.41 -39.30 34.90
C ILE A 338 6.69 -38.72 36.28
N TYR A 339 7.43 -37.62 36.34
CA TYR A 339 7.89 -37.00 37.57
C TYR A 339 7.22 -35.64 37.79
N TYR A 340 6.58 -35.46 38.95
CA TYR A 340 5.87 -34.23 39.33
C TYR A 340 6.59 -33.41 40.42
N GLY A 341 7.85 -33.72 40.73
CA GLY A 341 8.60 -33.04 41.81
C GLY A 341 8.43 -33.67 43.19
N THR A 342 7.70 -34.78 43.32
CA THR A 342 7.51 -35.50 44.58
C THR A 342 8.75 -36.34 44.90
N SER A 343 9.40 -36.07 46.04
CA SER A 343 10.53 -36.85 46.55
C SER A 343 10.06 -38.15 47.20
N ASN A 344 9.43 -39.04 46.44
CA ASN A 344 9.22 -40.40 46.92
C ASN A 344 10.60 -41.05 47.03
N MET A 345 11.02 -41.40 48.26
CA MET A 345 12.30 -42.09 48.48
C MET A 345 12.33 -43.35 47.62
N VAL A 346 13.22 -43.39 46.64
CA VAL A 346 13.54 -44.59 45.88
C VAL A 346 14.12 -45.61 46.87
N ARG A 347 13.32 -46.61 47.28
CA ARG A 347 13.75 -47.70 48.18
C ARG A 347 14.52 -48.82 47.48
N ASP A 348 14.74 -48.70 46.17
CA ASP A 348 15.40 -49.71 45.34
C ASP A 348 16.93 -49.56 45.43
N GLY A 349 17.58 -50.51 46.11
CA GLY A 349 19.02 -50.49 46.36
C GLY A 349 19.87 -50.47 45.08
N ALA A 350 19.42 -51.11 44.00
CA ALA A 350 20.16 -51.12 42.73
C ALA A 350 20.19 -49.73 42.07
N ARG A 351 19.10 -48.95 42.21
CA ARG A 351 19.02 -47.57 41.70
C ARG A 351 19.84 -46.60 42.52
N ILE A 352 19.92 -46.79 43.83
CA ILE A 352 20.79 -46.01 44.71
C ILE A 352 22.26 -46.30 44.38
N ALA A 353 22.63 -47.58 44.23
CA ALA A 353 23.98 -47.98 43.84
C ALA A 353 24.40 -47.39 42.47
N TRP A 354 23.49 -47.41 41.48
CA TRP A 354 23.72 -46.74 40.21
C TRP A 354 23.89 -45.23 40.39
N ALA A 355 22.99 -44.59 41.13
CA ALA A 355 23.06 -43.16 41.42
C ALA A 355 24.36 -42.73 42.13
N GLU A 356 25.02 -43.61 42.88
CA GLU A 356 26.28 -43.31 43.57
C GLU A 356 27.53 -43.58 42.72
N ASN A 357 27.38 -44.11 41.50
CA ASN A 357 28.49 -44.40 40.57
C ASN A 357 29.20 -43.12 40.10
N ARG A 358 30.23 -42.70 40.85
CA ARG A 358 31.01 -41.48 40.59
C ARG A 358 31.67 -41.47 39.20
N PRO A 359 32.33 -42.55 38.74
CA PRO A 359 32.91 -42.59 37.39
C PRO A 359 31.89 -42.35 36.28
N ALA A 360 30.71 -42.97 36.35
CA ALA A 360 29.67 -42.75 35.33
C ALA A 360 29.16 -41.30 35.33
N ARG A 361 28.92 -40.72 36.51
CA ARG A 361 28.48 -39.32 36.65
C ARG A 361 29.52 -38.33 36.13
N SER A 362 30.78 -38.49 36.50
CA SER A 362 31.84 -37.55 36.14
C SER A 362 32.12 -37.56 34.64
N THR A 363 32.08 -38.73 34.01
CA THR A 363 32.26 -38.88 32.56
C THR A 363 31.05 -38.37 31.77
N CYS A 364 29.82 -38.72 32.17
CA CYS A 364 28.65 -38.47 31.33
C CYS A 364 27.87 -37.18 31.64
N LEU A 365 27.90 -36.67 32.88
CA LEU A 365 27.01 -35.58 33.30
C LEU A 365 27.72 -34.34 33.89
N GLN A 366 28.96 -34.49 34.38
CA GLN A 366 29.70 -33.36 34.95
C GLN A 366 30.73 -32.75 34.00
N GLY A 367 31.46 -33.56 33.23
CA GLY A 367 32.47 -33.07 32.29
C GLY A 367 32.01 -33.12 30.84
N SER A 368 31.81 -31.95 30.21
CA SER A 368 31.47 -31.85 28.78
C SER A 368 32.58 -32.32 27.84
N ASN A 369 33.83 -32.44 28.35
CA ASN A 369 35.00 -32.84 27.57
C ASN A 369 35.42 -34.30 27.85
N ASN A 370 34.76 -34.98 28.79
CA ASN A 370 35.15 -36.32 29.23
C ASN A 370 34.61 -37.42 28.31
N TYR A 371 33.79 -37.06 27.33
CA TYR A 371 33.19 -37.92 26.33
C TYR A 371 33.05 -37.15 25.02
N ASP A 372 33.08 -37.86 23.88
CA ASP A 372 32.95 -37.25 22.56
C ASP A 372 31.49 -36.89 22.27
N TYR A 373 31.07 -35.71 22.73
CA TYR A 373 29.72 -35.18 22.50
C TYR A 373 29.59 -34.40 21.19
N GLY A 374 30.70 -34.00 20.56
CA GLY A 374 30.72 -33.15 19.37
C GLY A 374 29.74 -31.97 19.45
N ALA A 375 28.87 -31.85 18.44
CA ALA A 375 27.84 -30.79 18.34
C ALA A 375 26.85 -30.71 19.52
N TYR A 376 26.79 -31.71 20.41
CA TYR A 376 25.86 -31.77 21.53
C TYR A 376 26.49 -31.42 22.88
N LYS A 377 27.74 -30.96 22.92
CA LYS A 377 28.49 -30.63 24.14
C LYS A 377 27.71 -29.74 25.12
N TRP A 378 27.01 -28.73 24.61
CA TRP A 378 26.22 -27.80 25.44
C TRP A 378 24.94 -28.45 26.00
N THR A 379 24.40 -29.48 25.33
CA THR A 379 23.17 -30.15 25.78
C THR A 379 23.35 -30.88 27.10
N VAL A 380 24.56 -31.38 27.40
CA VAL A 380 24.82 -32.21 28.60
C VAL A 380 24.47 -31.45 29.90
N GLN A 381 24.82 -30.17 29.96
CA GLN A 381 24.49 -29.32 31.11
C GLN A 381 23.01 -28.91 31.12
N LEU A 382 22.42 -28.74 29.93
CA LEU A 382 21.04 -28.31 29.76
C LEU A 382 20.02 -29.41 30.12
N VAL A 383 20.30 -30.67 29.78
CA VAL A 383 19.39 -31.80 29.96
C VAL A 383 19.16 -32.13 31.44
N LYS A 384 20.14 -31.81 32.30
CA LYS A 384 20.07 -31.97 33.76
C LYS A 384 19.61 -30.72 34.50
N ASN A 385 19.46 -29.59 33.81
CA ASN A 385 19.09 -28.34 34.44
C ASN A 385 17.66 -28.42 35.00
N ASP A 386 17.37 -27.75 36.10
CA ASP A 386 16.02 -27.72 36.68
C ASP A 386 15.14 -26.64 36.03
N SER A 387 15.75 -25.59 35.45
CA SER A 387 15.01 -24.49 34.85
C SER A 387 14.39 -24.86 33.49
N ARG A 388 13.05 -24.85 33.44
CA ARG A 388 12.29 -25.14 32.21
C ARG A 388 12.50 -24.08 31.12
N LEU A 389 12.70 -22.82 31.52
CA LEU A 389 12.93 -21.71 30.60
C LEU A 389 14.23 -21.88 29.83
N GLU A 390 15.31 -22.29 30.50
CA GLU A 390 16.59 -22.53 29.83
C GLU A 390 16.48 -23.68 28.83
N LYS A 391 15.76 -24.75 29.19
CA LYS A 391 15.49 -25.89 28.28
C LYS A 391 14.77 -25.48 27.00
N ILE A 392 14.03 -24.36 27.00
CA ILE A 392 13.34 -23.83 25.81
C ILE A 392 14.22 -22.81 25.08
N LEU A 393 14.80 -21.85 25.80
CA LEU A 393 15.52 -20.72 25.22
C LEU A 393 16.86 -21.12 24.60
N PHE A 394 17.66 -21.98 25.26
CA PHE A 394 18.97 -22.36 24.74
C PHE A 394 18.89 -23.16 23.42
N PRO A 395 17.96 -24.12 23.25
CA PRO A 395 17.80 -24.78 21.96
C PRO A 395 17.31 -23.85 20.85
N ILE A 396 16.41 -22.90 21.15
CA ILE A 396 16.01 -21.85 20.18
C ILE A 396 17.22 -21.00 19.79
N PHE A 397 18.04 -20.60 20.77
CA PHE A 397 19.25 -19.85 20.53
C PHE A 397 20.24 -20.61 19.63
N TRP A 398 20.46 -21.90 19.91
CA TRP A 398 21.28 -22.77 19.05
C TRP A 398 20.72 -22.87 17.64
N GLY A 399 19.40 -23.06 17.50
CA GLY A 399 18.72 -23.11 16.21
C GLY A 399 18.87 -21.81 15.42
N LEU A 400 18.75 -20.65 16.09
CA LEU A 400 18.87 -19.33 15.46
C LEU A 400 20.29 -19.15 14.94
N MET A 401 21.29 -19.44 15.79
CA MET A 401 22.71 -19.32 15.47
C MET A 401 23.14 -20.23 14.30
N THR A 402 22.69 -21.48 14.30
CA THR A 402 23.06 -22.45 13.26
C THR A 402 22.35 -22.15 11.94
N LEU A 403 21.05 -21.84 11.96
CA LEU A 403 20.32 -21.48 10.75
C LEU A 403 20.81 -20.17 10.14
N SER A 404 21.28 -19.22 10.99
CA SER A 404 21.86 -17.96 10.53
C SER A 404 23.30 -18.10 10.04
N THR A 405 23.85 -19.33 9.99
CA THR A 405 25.24 -19.62 9.59
C THR A 405 26.32 -19.01 10.50
N PHE A 406 25.97 -18.60 11.72
CA PHE A 406 26.91 -18.06 12.72
C PHE A 406 27.51 -19.13 13.64
N GLY A 407 26.96 -20.34 13.65
CA GLY A 407 27.34 -21.41 14.59
C GLY A 407 28.69 -22.04 14.28
N ASN A 408 29.53 -22.23 15.30
CA ASN A 408 30.73 -23.05 15.22
C ASN A 408 30.39 -24.49 15.65
N LEU A 409 30.23 -25.41 14.69
CA LEU A 409 29.91 -26.80 15.00
C LEU A 409 31.19 -27.65 15.11
N GLU A 410 31.38 -28.28 16.27
CA GLU A 410 32.38 -29.34 16.45
C GLU A 410 31.96 -30.60 15.65
N SER A 411 32.93 -31.30 15.06
CA SER A 411 32.67 -32.52 14.27
C SER A 411 32.14 -33.65 15.15
N THR A 412 31.10 -34.34 14.68
CA THR A 412 30.51 -35.51 15.34
C THR A 412 30.94 -36.80 14.64
N THR A 413 31.16 -37.87 15.40
CA THR A 413 31.61 -39.17 14.89
C THR A 413 30.49 -40.05 14.30
N GLU A 414 29.22 -39.74 14.57
CA GLU A 414 28.08 -40.54 14.13
C GLU A 414 27.45 -40.03 12.84
N TRP A 415 27.25 -40.91 11.84
CA TRP A 415 26.80 -40.52 10.50
C TRP A 415 25.40 -39.87 10.46
N LEU A 416 24.45 -40.32 11.30
CA LEU A 416 23.11 -39.72 11.39
C LEU A 416 23.15 -38.28 11.92
N GLU A 417 24.05 -38.00 12.87
CA GLU A 417 24.24 -36.66 13.43
C GLU A 417 24.86 -35.73 12.37
N VAL A 418 25.81 -36.24 11.58
CA VAL A 418 26.39 -35.50 10.44
C VAL A 418 25.33 -35.16 9.39
N VAL A 419 24.49 -36.12 8.99
CA VAL A 419 23.40 -35.88 8.02
C VAL A 419 22.42 -34.83 8.55
N PHE A 420 22.03 -34.90 9.83
CA PHE A 420 21.19 -33.88 10.45
C PHE A 420 21.82 -32.48 10.39
N ASN A 421 23.10 -32.35 10.76
CA ASN A 421 23.82 -31.08 10.70
C ASN A 421 23.91 -30.53 9.26
N ILE A 422 24.16 -31.38 8.26
CA ILE A 422 24.15 -30.98 6.85
C ILE A 422 22.77 -30.44 6.45
N ILE A 423 21.67 -31.12 6.84
CA ILE A 423 20.31 -30.67 6.53
C ILE A 423 20.01 -29.32 7.20
N VAL A 424 20.36 -29.15 8.47
CA VAL A 424 20.13 -27.88 9.20
C VAL A 424 20.95 -26.75 8.59
N LEU A 425 22.23 -26.96 8.26
CA LEU A 425 23.08 -25.93 7.66
C LEU A 425 22.62 -25.54 6.25
N THR A 426 22.29 -26.52 5.41
CA THR A 426 21.81 -26.26 4.04
C THR A 426 20.45 -25.58 4.03
N SER A 427 19.51 -26.02 4.87
CA SER A 427 18.21 -25.36 5.03
C SER A 427 18.33 -23.96 5.63
N GLY A 428 19.23 -23.75 6.59
CA GLY A 428 19.54 -22.43 7.17
C GLY A 428 20.01 -21.43 6.12
N LEU A 429 21.00 -21.81 5.30
CA LEU A 429 21.49 -20.97 4.20
C LEU A 429 20.37 -20.58 3.22
N LEU A 430 19.50 -21.52 2.86
CA LEU A 430 18.35 -21.25 2.00
C LEU A 430 17.33 -20.31 2.67
N LEU A 431 17.05 -20.49 3.96
CA LEU A 431 16.08 -19.65 4.69
C LEU A 431 16.60 -18.21 4.86
N VAL A 432 17.88 -18.03 5.21
CA VAL A 432 18.50 -16.71 5.37
C VAL A 432 18.54 -15.95 4.03
N THR A 433 18.93 -16.63 2.94
CA THR A 433 18.97 -15.99 1.61
C THR A 433 17.57 -15.56 1.15
N MET A 434 16.54 -16.39 1.40
CA MET A 434 15.15 -16.01 1.14
C MET A 434 14.68 -14.84 2.00
N LEU A 435 15.04 -14.82 3.29
CA LEU A 435 14.68 -13.73 4.21
C LEU A 435 15.27 -12.39 3.75
N ILE A 436 16.58 -12.37 3.47
CA ILE A 436 17.27 -11.17 2.97
C ILE A 436 16.67 -10.72 1.64
N GLY A 437 16.39 -11.66 0.72
CA GLY A 437 15.77 -11.36 -0.57
C GLY A 437 14.40 -10.69 -0.43
N ASN A 438 13.54 -11.24 0.42
CA ASN A 438 12.19 -10.70 0.66
C ASN A 438 12.22 -9.33 1.33
N ILE A 439 13.10 -9.13 2.33
CA ILE A 439 13.27 -7.82 3.00
C ILE A 439 13.75 -6.77 1.99
N LYS A 440 14.71 -7.11 1.11
CA LYS A 440 15.22 -6.19 0.08
C LYS A 440 14.12 -5.75 -0.88
N VAL A 441 13.31 -6.69 -1.39
CA VAL A 441 12.20 -6.38 -2.30
C VAL A 441 11.18 -5.47 -1.64
N PHE A 442 10.84 -5.75 -0.38
CA PHE A 442 9.94 -4.91 0.41
C PHE A 442 10.49 -3.49 0.61
N LEU A 443 11.74 -3.39 1.06
CA LEU A 443 12.37 -2.10 1.35
C LEU A 443 12.38 -1.27 0.07
N HIS A 444 12.80 -1.85 -1.05
CA HIS A 444 12.78 -1.18 -2.34
C HIS A 444 11.37 -0.73 -2.76
N ALA A 445 10.34 -1.56 -2.59
CA ALA A 445 8.97 -1.18 -2.96
C ALA A 445 8.43 0.01 -2.16
N THR A 446 8.85 0.15 -0.89
CA THR A 446 8.42 1.25 -0.02
C THR A 446 9.25 2.51 -0.23
N THR A 447 10.58 2.37 -0.40
CA THR A 447 11.50 3.51 -0.50
C THR A 447 11.72 4.01 -1.92
N SER A 448 11.30 3.28 -2.98
CA SER A 448 11.69 3.61 -4.36
C SER A 448 11.27 5.01 -4.80
N LYS A 449 10.08 5.48 -4.40
CA LYS A 449 9.59 6.82 -4.76
C LYS A 449 10.37 7.92 -4.04
N LYS A 450 10.57 7.79 -2.72
CA LYS A 450 11.40 8.72 -1.92
C LYS A 450 12.83 8.77 -2.47
N GLN A 451 13.42 7.60 -2.74
CA GLN A 451 14.76 7.50 -3.35
C GLN A 451 14.83 8.13 -4.75
N ALA A 452 13.80 7.94 -5.59
CA ALA A 452 13.74 8.57 -6.90
C ALA A 452 13.67 10.10 -6.80
N MET A 453 12.89 10.63 -5.86
CA MET A 453 12.81 12.07 -5.60
C MET A 453 14.13 12.62 -5.07
N GLN A 454 14.76 11.96 -4.09
CA GLN A 454 16.07 12.36 -3.56
C GLN A 454 17.13 12.38 -4.67
N LEU A 455 17.14 11.36 -5.53
CA LEU A 455 18.07 11.31 -6.67
C LEU A 455 17.79 12.43 -7.69
N LYS A 456 16.51 12.76 -7.95
CA LYS A 456 16.13 13.91 -8.78
C LYS A 456 16.60 15.23 -8.17
N MET A 457 16.36 15.46 -6.88
CA MET A 457 16.79 16.67 -6.17
C MET A 457 18.30 16.84 -6.21
N ARG A 458 19.07 15.77 -5.95
CA ARG A 458 20.54 15.78 -6.03
C ARG A 458 21.03 16.13 -7.44
N ASN A 459 20.38 15.59 -8.48
CA ASN A 459 20.73 15.90 -9.87
C ASN A 459 20.43 17.37 -10.22
N ILE A 460 19.30 17.91 -9.74
CA ILE A 460 18.95 19.33 -9.89
C ILE A 460 19.99 20.20 -9.18
N GLU A 461 20.33 19.91 -7.93
CA GLU A 461 21.32 20.67 -7.16
C GLU A 461 22.70 20.67 -7.84
N TRP A 462 23.15 19.50 -8.29
CA TRP A 462 24.38 19.40 -9.08
C TRP A 462 24.33 20.25 -10.35
N TRP A 463 23.21 20.22 -11.09
CA TRP A 463 23.03 21.02 -12.30
C TRP A 463 23.04 22.52 -11.99
N MET A 464 22.37 22.95 -10.92
CA MET A 464 22.33 24.36 -10.49
C MET A 464 23.71 24.88 -10.09
N ARG A 465 24.49 24.05 -9.36
CA ARG A 465 25.89 24.35 -9.01
C ARG A 465 26.77 24.46 -10.25
N LYS A 466 26.66 23.49 -11.17
CA LYS A 466 27.43 23.49 -12.43
C LYS A 466 27.13 24.71 -13.31
N ARG A 467 25.90 25.22 -13.26
CA ARG A 467 25.47 26.43 -13.99
C ARG A 467 25.70 27.74 -13.23
N GLN A 468 26.24 27.67 -12.01
CA GLN A 468 26.49 28.83 -11.15
C GLN A 468 25.26 29.71 -10.94
N LEU A 469 24.09 29.08 -10.72
CA LEU A 469 22.87 29.85 -10.43
C LEU A 469 23.02 30.63 -9.11
N PRO A 470 22.54 31.89 -9.04
CA PRO A 470 22.51 32.65 -7.78
C PRO A 470 21.66 31.97 -6.71
N GLN A 471 21.99 32.19 -5.44
CA GLN A 471 21.34 31.52 -4.30
C GLN A 471 19.83 31.73 -4.25
N GLY A 472 19.34 32.93 -4.60
CA GLY A 472 17.90 33.20 -4.69
C GLY A 472 17.16 32.31 -5.71
N PHE A 473 17.80 32.00 -6.85
CA PHE A 473 17.21 31.07 -7.83
C PHE A 473 17.24 29.63 -7.33
N ARG A 474 18.34 29.21 -6.69
CA ARG A 474 18.44 27.86 -6.13
C ARG A 474 17.37 27.61 -5.08
N GLN A 475 17.19 28.56 -4.15
CA GLN A 475 16.16 28.46 -3.12
C GLN A 475 14.76 28.39 -3.73
N ARG A 476 14.49 29.19 -4.75
CA ARG A 476 13.20 29.16 -5.46
C ARG A 476 12.94 27.82 -6.15
N VAL A 477 13.95 27.22 -6.79
CA VAL A 477 13.84 25.88 -7.40
C VAL A 477 13.66 24.79 -6.34
N ARG A 478 14.41 24.84 -5.22
CA ARG A 478 14.24 23.90 -4.09
C ARG A 478 12.82 23.96 -3.54
N ASN A 479 12.32 25.17 -3.28
CA ASN A 479 10.94 25.37 -2.80
C ASN A 479 9.90 24.89 -3.80
N TYR A 480 10.12 25.12 -5.11
CA TYR A 480 9.28 24.61 -6.17
C TYR A 480 9.16 23.09 -6.14
N GLU A 481 10.28 22.38 -6.13
CA GLU A 481 10.31 20.92 -6.14
C GLU A 481 9.75 20.31 -4.85
N ARG A 482 10.01 20.91 -3.67
CA ARG A 482 9.44 20.46 -2.39
C ARG A 482 7.92 20.61 -2.34
N GLN A 483 7.40 21.79 -2.65
CA GLN A 483 5.94 22.03 -2.65
C GLN A 483 5.23 21.19 -3.71
N ARG A 484 5.84 21.02 -4.88
CA ARG A 484 5.33 20.13 -5.92
C ARG A 484 5.28 18.67 -5.46
N TRP A 485 6.29 18.21 -4.72
CA TRP A 485 6.31 16.87 -4.14
C TRP A 485 5.21 16.69 -3.08
N ALA A 486 5.05 17.66 -2.17
CA ALA A 486 3.99 17.64 -1.17
C ALA A 486 2.59 17.58 -1.80
N ALA A 487 2.35 18.35 -2.86
CA ALA A 487 1.04 18.37 -3.54
C ALA A 487 0.74 17.09 -4.33
N MET A 488 1.73 16.47 -4.99
CA MET A 488 1.49 15.36 -5.93
C MET A 488 2.02 13.99 -5.46
N ARG A 489 2.73 13.91 -4.33
CA ARG A 489 3.45 12.70 -3.85
C ARG A 489 4.23 11.96 -4.95
N GLY A 490 4.82 12.73 -5.88
CA GLY A 490 5.60 12.22 -7.01
C GLY A 490 4.80 11.63 -8.17
N VAL A 491 3.48 11.86 -8.23
CA VAL A 491 2.64 11.41 -9.35
C VAL A 491 2.57 12.51 -10.40
N ASP A 492 2.91 12.18 -11.64
CA ASP A 492 2.60 13.04 -12.78
C ASP A 492 1.25 12.63 -13.37
N GLU A 493 0.24 13.51 -13.26
CA GLU A 493 -1.12 13.26 -13.76
C GLU A 493 -1.15 12.90 -15.24
N CYS A 494 -0.29 13.53 -16.05
CA CYS A 494 -0.21 13.28 -17.48
C CYS A 494 0.41 11.90 -17.76
N GLU A 495 1.40 11.48 -16.97
CA GLU A 495 2.01 10.16 -17.07
C GLU A 495 1.03 9.06 -16.66
N MET A 496 0.23 9.29 -15.61
CA MET A 496 -0.75 8.33 -15.09
C MET A 496 -1.81 7.94 -16.13
N ILE A 497 -2.25 8.89 -16.96
CA ILE A 497 -3.25 8.65 -18.01
C ILE A 497 -2.62 8.35 -19.39
N SER A 498 -1.29 8.37 -19.51
CA SER A 498 -0.59 8.24 -20.80
C SER A 498 -0.81 6.88 -21.47
N ASN A 499 -0.85 5.80 -20.66
CA ASN A 499 -1.03 4.42 -21.11
C ASN A 499 -2.50 4.03 -21.32
N LEU A 500 -3.45 4.91 -21.00
CA LEU A 500 -4.87 4.64 -21.19
C LEU A 500 -5.26 4.80 -22.67
N PRO A 501 -6.24 4.03 -23.17
CA PRO A 501 -6.83 4.27 -24.48
C PRO A 501 -7.29 5.71 -24.62
N GLU A 502 -7.13 6.29 -25.82
CA GLU A 502 -7.38 7.71 -26.06
C GLU A 502 -8.79 8.15 -25.67
N GLY A 503 -9.81 7.32 -25.94
CA GLY A 503 -11.19 7.60 -25.52
C GLY A 503 -11.32 7.79 -24.01
N LEU A 504 -10.80 6.85 -23.22
CA LEU A 504 -10.86 6.92 -21.75
C LEU A 504 -10.07 8.12 -21.20
N ARG A 505 -8.91 8.43 -21.79
CA ARG A 505 -8.14 9.61 -21.42
C ARG A 505 -8.92 10.90 -21.65
N ARG A 506 -9.65 11.01 -22.76
CA ARG A 506 -10.51 12.16 -23.07
C ARG A 506 -11.68 12.25 -22.09
N ASP A 507 -12.35 11.14 -21.79
CA ASP A 507 -13.47 11.11 -20.83
C ASP A 507 -13.03 11.57 -19.43
N ILE A 508 -11.86 11.12 -18.97
CA ILE A 508 -11.29 11.55 -17.69
C ILE A 508 -11.00 13.05 -17.70
N LYS A 509 -10.31 13.55 -18.73
CA LYS A 509 -10.02 14.98 -18.86
C LYS A 509 -11.31 15.80 -18.85
N TYR A 510 -12.28 15.41 -19.68
CA TYR A 510 -13.59 16.05 -19.77
C TYR A 510 -14.27 16.13 -18.40
N HIS A 511 -14.31 15.02 -17.66
CA HIS A 511 -14.89 15.00 -16.31
C HIS A 511 -14.17 15.94 -15.32
N LEU A 512 -12.84 16.11 -15.43
CA LEU A 512 -12.06 16.96 -14.53
C LEU A 512 -12.17 18.46 -14.86
N CYS A 513 -12.25 18.84 -16.14
CA CYS A 513 -12.21 20.25 -16.56
C CYS A 513 -13.55 20.86 -16.96
N LEU A 514 -14.59 20.07 -17.25
CA LEU A 514 -15.83 20.58 -17.85
C LEU A 514 -16.45 21.73 -17.04
N ASP A 515 -16.57 21.56 -15.73
CA ASP A 515 -17.21 22.55 -14.86
C ASP A 515 -16.42 23.85 -14.80
N LEU A 516 -15.09 23.77 -14.86
CA LEU A 516 -14.19 24.92 -14.88
C LEU A 516 -14.24 25.64 -16.24
N VAL A 517 -14.25 24.88 -17.34
CA VAL A 517 -14.37 25.45 -18.70
C VAL A 517 -15.72 26.14 -18.87
N ARG A 518 -16.81 25.55 -18.34
CA ARG A 518 -18.17 26.14 -18.43
C ARG A 518 -18.34 27.44 -17.65
N GLN A 519 -17.45 27.77 -16.71
CA GLN A 519 -17.48 29.07 -16.02
C GLN A 519 -17.18 30.24 -16.97
N VAL A 520 -16.52 29.98 -18.10
CA VAL A 520 -16.38 30.99 -19.15
C VAL A 520 -17.73 31.17 -19.83
N PRO A 521 -18.36 32.36 -19.73
CA PRO A 521 -19.73 32.57 -20.24
C PRO A 521 -19.86 32.37 -21.75
N LEU A 522 -18.76 32.43 -22.49
CA LEU A 522 -18.71 32.13 -23.91
C LEU A 522 -18.84 30.61 -24.17
N PHE A 523 -18.17 29.78 -23.37
CA PHE A 523 -18.12 28.32 -23.54
C PHE A 523 -19.40 27.63 -23.10
N GLN A 524 -20.13 28.20 -22.14
CA GLN A 524 -21.44 27.67 -21.69
C GLN A 524 -22.46 27.50 -22.83
N HIS A 525 -22.34 28.30 -23.90
CA HIS A 525 -23.27 28.30 -25.02
C HIS A 525 -22.78 27.48 -26.23
N MET A 526 -21.66 26.77 -26.10
CA MET A 526 -21.08 25.94 -27.15
C MET A 526 -21.61 24.50 -27.06
N ASP A 527 -21.59 23.81 -28.20
CA ASP A 527 -21.97 22.39 -28.27
C ASP A 527 -20.96 21.50 -27.55
N ASP A 528 -21.40 20.37 -27.01
CA ASP A 528 -20.56 19.47 -26.21
C ASP A 528 -19.32 18.98 -26.98
N LEU A 529 -19.42 18.79 -28.30
CA LEU A 529 -18.28 18.46 -29.17
C LEU A 529 -17.14 19.49 -29.08
N VAL A 530 -17.48 20.78 -28.98
CA VAL A 530 -16.48 21.86 -28.87
C VAL A 530 -15.88 21.86 -27.47
N LEU A 531 -16.72 21.66 -26.44
CA LEU A 531 -16.28 21.56 -25.04
C LEU A 531 -15.33 20.39 -24.83
N GLU A 532 -15.62 19.21 -25.39
CA GLU A 532 -14.73 18.05 -25.39
C GLU A 532 -13.37 18.37 -26.03
N ASN A 533 -13.37 19.07 -27.17
CA ASN A 533 -12.15 19.47 -27.85
C ASN A 533 -11.32 20.51 -27.07
N ILE A 534 -11.99 21.42 -26.35
CA ILE A 534 -11.32 22.36 -25.44
C ILE A 534 -10.71 21.58 -24.28
N CYS A 535 -11.50 20.72 -23.63
CA CYS A 535 -11.07 19.94 -22.46
C CYS A 535 -9.90 18.98 -22.76
N ASP A 536 -9.82 18.40 -23.95
CA ASP A 536 -8.68 17.56 -24.33
C ASP A 536 -7.35 18.35 -24.47
N ARG A 537 -7.43 19.66 -24.77
CA ARG A 537 -6.26 20.54 -24.98
C ARG A 537 -5.76 21.22 -23.71
N VAL A 538 -6.55 21.20 -22.65
CA VAL A 538 -6.19 21.76 -21.36
C VAL A 538 -5.01 20.97 -20.76
N LYS A 539 -4.05 21.70 -20.16
CA LYS A 539 -2.88 21.15 -19.46
C LYS A 539 -2.94 21.46 -17.97
N SER A 540 -2.61 20.47 -17.13
CA SER A 540 -2.48 20.67 -15.68
C SER A 540 -1.21 21.47 -15.37
N LEU A 541 -1.31 22.48 -14.50
CA LEU A 541 -0.25 23.40 -14.10
C LEU A 541 -0.25 23.57 -12.58
N ILE A 542 0.95 23.64 -11.99
CA ILE A 542 1.14 23.90 -10.56
C ILE A 542 2.08 25.09 -10.40
N PHE A 543 1.63 26.05 -9.59
CA PHE A 543 2.40 27.23 -9.23
C PHE A 543 2.62 27.27 -7.72
N THR A 544 3.86 27.49 -7.28
CA THR A 544 4.19 27.62 -5.86
C THR A 544 3.82 28.99 -5.33
N LYS A 545 3.76 29.13 -3.99
CA LYS A 545 3.43 30.40 -3.33
C LYS A 545 4.43 31.51 -3.70
N GLY A 546 3.93 32.73 -3.96
CA GLY A 546 4.73 33.92 -4.26
C GLY A 546 5.24 33.99 -5.71
N GLU A 547 4.82 33.06 -6.57
CA GLU A 547 5.16 33.05 -7.99
C GLU A 547 4.36 34.10 -8.75
N VAL A 548 5.06 34.86 -9.60
CA VAL A 548 4.43 35.82 -10.50
C VAL A 548 4.14 35.10 -11.82
N ILE A 549 2.86 34.80 -12.06
CA ILE A 549 2.44 34.05 -13.25
C ILE A 549 2.52 34.92 -14.51
N THR A 550 2.08 36.17 -14.41
CA THR A 550 2.09 37.13 -15.53
C THR A 550 2.13 38.55 -14.95
N ARG A 551 2.86 39.47 -15.59
CA ARG A 551 2.83 40.90 -15.21
C ARG A 551 1.91 41.67 -16.13
N GLU A 552 1.38 42.78 -15.64
CA GLU A 552 0.60 43.71 -16.45
C GLU A 552 1.43 44.16 -17.66
N GLY A 553 0.86 44.04 -18.86
CA GLY A 553 1.53 44.34 -20.13
C GLY A 553 2.26 43.17 -20.79
N ASP A 554 2.53 42.07 -20.07
CA ASP A 554 3.14 40.87 -20.65
C ASP A 554 2.20 40.21 -21.68
N PRO A 555 2.71 39.54 -22.72
CA PRO A 555 1.86 38.81 -23.66
C PRO A 555 1.12 37.67 -22.96
N VAL A 556 -0.20 37.62 -23.07
CA VAL A 556 -1.02 36.54 -22.52
C VAL A 556 -0.79 35.28 -23.34
N GLN A 557 -0.16 34.27 -22.74
CA GLN A 557 0.18 33.01 -23.42
C GLN A 557 -0.91 31.94 -23.28
N ARG A 558 -1.69 31.98 -22.19
CA ARG A 558 -2.69 30.97 -21.87
C ARG A 558 -3.85 31.53 -21.07
N MET A 559 -5.01 30.92 -21.23
CA MET A 559 -6.11 31.05 -20.28
C MET A 559 -5.86 30.12 -19.11
N LEU A 560 -6.09 30.59 -17.89
CA LEU A 560 -5.92 29.82 -16.65
C LEU A 560 -7.26 29.62 -15.98
N PHE A 561 -7.57 28.39 -15.58
CA PHE A 561 -8.73 28.02 -14.79
C PHE A 561 -8.24 27.53 -13.42
N VAL A 562 -8.61 28.24 -12.35
CA VAL A 562 -8.12 27.93 -11.01
C VAL A 562 -8.92 26.75 -10.45
N VAL A 563 -8.24 25.65 -10.14
CA VAL A 563 -8.83 24.44 -9.56
C VAL A 563 -8.77 24.54 -8.04
N ARG A 564 -7.58 24.84 -7.51
CA ARG A 564 -7.30 25.01 -6.08
C ARG A 564 -6.29 26.13 -5.91
N GLY A 565 -6.33 26.80 -4.78
CA GLY A 565 -5.46 27.93 -4.49
C GLY A 565 -6.11 29.29 -4.77
N HIS A 566 -5.41 30.35 -4.42
CA HIS A 566 -5.82 31.72 -4.66
C HIS A 566 -4.73 32.54 -5.32
N LEU A 567 -5.14 33.27 -6.36
CA LEU A 567 -4.31 34.23 -7.08
C LEU A 567 -4.71 35.66 -6.72
N GLN A 568 -3.71 36.50 -6.53
CA GLN A 568 -3.88 37.94 -6.43
C GLN A 568 -3.70 38.54 -7.83
N SER A 569 -4.75 39.15 -8.36
CA SER A 569 -4.69 39.96 -9.59
C SER A 569 -4.61 41.44 -9.21
N SER A 570 -3.62 42.14 -9.76
CA SER A 570 -3.40 43.56 -9.47
C SER A 570 -3.20 44.41 -10.71
N GLN A 571 -3.80 45.60 -10.72
CA GLN A 571 -3.77 46.55 -11.83
C GLN A 571 -3.37 47.94 -11.32
N PHE A 572 -2.53 48.65 -12.07
CA PHE A 572 -2.19 50.04 -11.76
C PHE A 572 -3.18 51.02 -12.41
N LEU A 573 -3.93 51.77 -11.60
CA LEU A 573 -4.76 52.87 -12.10
C LEU A 573 -3.92 54.14 -12.31
N ARG A 574 -4.47 55.07 -13.12
CA ARG A 574 -3.82 56.33 -13.53
C ARG A 574 -3.34 57.23 -12.38
N ASP A 575 -3.85 57.04 -11.16
CA ASP A 575 -3.49 57.81 -9.96
C ASP A 575 -2.47 57.08 -9.06
N ASN A 576 -1.72 56.10 -9.58
CA ASN A 576 -0.86 55.18 -8.82
C ASN A 576 -1.58 54.35 -7.74
N VAL A 577 -2.92 54.32 -7.76
CA VAL A 577 -3.72 53.46 -6.90
C VAL A 577 -3.72 52.05 -7.48
N LYS A 578 -3.26 51.07 -6.69
CA LYS A 578 -3.26 49.65 -7.07
C LYS A 578 -4.63 49.05 -6.79
N SER A 579 -5.36 48.68 -7.85
CA SER A 579 -6.57 47.87 -7.72
C SER A 579 -6.17 46.40 -7.55
N CYS A 580 -6.76 45.71 -6.59
CA CYS A 580 -6.45 44.33 -6.28
C CYS A 580 -7.74 43.51 -6.23
N CYS A 581 -7.74 42.36 -6.89
CA CYS A 581 -8.81 41.37 -6.80
C CYS A 581 -8.22 39.98 -6.55
N MET A 582 -9.03 39.12 -5.97
CA MET A 582 -8.68 37.75 -5.61
C MET A 582 -9.42 36.81 -6.56
N LEU A 583 -8.67 35.91 -7.21
CA LEU A 583 -9.21 34.84 -8.04
C LEU A 583 -9.04 33.55 -7.25
N GLY A 584 -10.15 32.90 -6.93
CA GLY A 584 -10.16 31.63 -6.22
C GLY A 584 -10.57 30.46 -7.13
N PRO A 585 -10.85 29.29 -6.53
CA PRO A 585 -11.35 28.12 -7.24
C PRO A 585 -12.60 28.45 -8.06
N GLY A 586 -12.60 28.05 -9.33
CA GLY A 586 -13.68 28.36 -10.25
C GLY A 586 -13.69 29.78 -10.81
N ASN A 587 -12.60 30.53 -10.63
CA ASN A 587 -12.34 31.72 -11.43
C ASN A 587 -11.33 31.40 -12.54
N PHE A 588 -11.31 32.25 -13.56
CA PHE A 588 -10.37 32.14 -14.68
C PHE A 588 -9.71 33.49 -14.99
N SER A 589 -8.59 33.44 -15.71
CA SER A 589 -7.85 34.60 -16.21
C SER A 589 -7.37 34.35 -17.64
N GLY A 590 -6.99 35.40 -18.37
CA GLY A 590 -6.50 35.31 -19.75
C GLY A 590 -7.62 35.40 -20.81
N ASP A 591 -8.79 35.90 -20.45
CA ASP A 591 -9.95 36.05 -21.34
C ASP A 591 -9.71 37.05 -22.48
N GLU A 592 -8.64 37.84 -22.39
CA GLU A 592 -8.14 38.65 -23.50
C GLU A 592 -7.89 37.81 -24.77
N LEU A 593 -7.49 36.54 -24.62
CA LEU A 593 -7.28 35.61 -25.74
C LEU A 593 -8.56 35.32 -26.53
N LEU A 594 -9.73 35.31 -25.88
CA LEU A 594 -11.01 35.13 -26.56
C LEU A 594 -11.30 36.32 -27.48
N SER A 595 -11.09 37.53 -26.98
CA SER A 595 -11.28 38.75 -27.78
C SER A 595 -10.27 38.85 -28.92
N TRP A 596 -9.03 38.40 -28.70
CA TRP A 596 -7.97 38.37 -29.69
C TRP A 596 -8.28 37.43 -30.87
N CYS A 597 -8.70 36.19 -30.59
CA CYS A 597 -9.05 35.21 -31.61
C CYS A 597 -10.25 35.62 -32.49
N LEU A 598 -11.19 36.36 -31.90
CA LEU A 598 -12.41 36.78 -32.58
C LEU A 598 -12.24 38.09 -33.38
N ARG A 599 -11.17 38.86 -33.15
CA ARG A 599 -10.94 40.16 -33.79
C ARG A 599 -10.73 40.08 -35.32
N ARG A 600 -11.16 41.11 -36.06
CA ARG A 600 -10.93 41.28 -37.51
C ARG A 600 -10.42 42.69 -37.86
N PRO A 601 -9.32 42.85 -38.64
CA PRO A 601 -8.41 41.80 -39.11
C PRO A 601 -7.70 41.11 -37.93
N PHE A 602 -7.41 39.82 -38.09
CA PHE A 602 -6.69 39.06 -37.06
C PHE A 602 -5.24 39.56 -36.98
N ILE A 603 -4.75 39.75 -35.76
CA ILE A 603 -3.38 40.21 -35.49
C ILE A 603 -2.64 39.06 -34.83
N GLU A 604 -1.55 38.57 -35.41
CA GLU A 604 -0.83 37.41 -34.84
C GLU A 604 -0.15 37.69 -33.49
N ARG A 605 0.08 38.96 -33.16
CA ARG A 605 0.63 39.37 -31.88
C ARG A 605 -0.36 39.12 -30.74
N LEU A 606 0.10 38.43 -29.69
CA LEU A 606 -0.67 38.15 -28.48
C LEU A 606 -1.12 39.45 -27.77
N PRO A 607 -2.31 39.45 -27.14
CA PRO A 607 -2.78 40.59 -26.38
C PRO A 607 -1.94 40.79 -25.11
N PRO A 608 -1.75 42.04 -24.66
CA PRO A 608 -1.10 42.31 -23.38
C PRO A 608 -2.03 41.94 -22.21
N SER A 609 -1.46 41.44 -21.12
CA SER A 609 -2.16 41.11 -19.89
C SER A 609 -2.70 42.37 -19.24
N SER A 610 -3.98 42.34 -18.86
CA SER A 610 -4.64 43.45 -18.16
C SER A 610 -4.20 43.62 -16.71
N SER A 611 -3.56 42.61 -16.11
CA SER A 611 -3.18 42.61 -14.69
C SER A 611 -1.93 41.80 -14.40
N THR A 612 -1.32 42.06 -13.24
CA THR A 612 -0.26 41.23 -12.66
C THR A 612 -0.88 40.16 -11.76
N LEU A 613 -0.59 38.90 -12.04
CA LEU A 613 -1.07 37.71 -11.31
C LEU A 613 0.05 37.13 -10.43
N ILE A 614 -0.23 36.99 -9.14
CA ILE A 614 0.71 36.44 -8.15
C ILE A 614 0.00 35.36 -7.34
N THR A 615 0.63 34.22 -7.09
CA THR A 615 0.08 33.18 -6.22
C THR A 615 0.24 33.54 -4.75
N LEU A 616 -0.82 33.37 -3.96
CA LEU A 616 -0.72 33.54 -2.50
C LEU A 616 -0.45 32.23 -1.75
N GLU A 617 -0.81 31.12 -2.38
CA GLU A 617 -0.61 29.75 -1.91
C GLU A 617 -0.28 28.84 -3.10
N THR A 618 0.06 27.58 -2.84
CA THR A 618 0.23 26.58 -3.90
C THR A 618 -1.06 26.47 -4.70
N THR A 619 -1.00 26.85 -5.97
CA THR A 619 -2.17 26.98 -6.84
C THR A 619 -2.10 25.93 -7.94
N GLU A 620 -3.13 25.09 -8.01
CA GLU A 620 -3.35 24.13 -9.08
C GLU A 620 -4.31 24.76 -10.08
N ALA A 621 -3.91 24.77 -11.35
CA ALA A 621 -4.68 25.41 -12.41
C ALA A 621 -4.61 24.60 -13.69
N PHE A 622 -5.67 24.69 -14.46
CA PHE A 622 -5.71 24.21 -15.83
C PHE A 622 -5.35 25.34 -16.79
N GLY A 623 -4.44 25.10 -17.72
CA GLY A 623 -4.00 26.05 -18.74
C GLY A 623 -4.48 25.65 -20.13
N LEU A 624 -5.10 26.58 -20.85
CA LEU A 624 -5.40 26.45 -22.29
C LEU A 624 -4.54 27.45 -23.07
N GLU A 625 -3.58 26.96 -23.86
CA GLU A 625 -2.61 27.80 -24.56
C GLU A 625 -3.25 28.62 -25.68
N ALA A 626 -2.68 29.79 -26.00
CA ALA A 626 -3.21 30.69 -27.02
C ALA A 626 -3.35 30.02 -28.41
N GLU A 627 -2.44 29.12 -28.75
CA GLU A 627 -2.50 28.33 -29.99
C GLU A 627 -3.72 27.40 -30.02
N ASP A 628 -4.08 26.80 -28.89
CA ASP A 628 -5.23 25.92 -28.75
C ASP A 628 -6.53 26.72 -28.83
N VAL A 629 -6.59 27.91 -28.20
CA VAL A 629 -7.73 28.83 -28.35
C VAL A 629 -7.89 29.26 -29.80
N LYS A 630 -6.79 29.59 -30.49
CA LYS A 630 -6.79 29.93 -31.92
C LYS A 630 -7.30 28.75 -32.76
N TYR A 631 -6.83 27.54 -32.48
CA TYR A 631 -7.29 26.34 -33.17
C TYR A 631 -8.80 26.15 -33.00
N VAL A 632 -9.32 26.19 -31.77
CA VAL A 632 -10.75 25.99 -31.49
C VAL A 632 -11.61 27.05 -32.19
N THR A 633 -11.20 28.32 -32.11
CA THR A 633 -11.94 29.44 -32.73
C THR A 633 -11.92 29.41 -34.26
N GLN A 634 -10.84 28.90 -34.87
CA GLN A 634 -10.74 28.76 -36.32
C GLN A 634 -11.44 27.50 -36.85
N HIS A 635 -11.25 26.36 -36.17
CA HIS A 635 -11.79 25.07 -36.59
C HIS A 635 -13.31 24.99 -36.37
N PHE A 636 -13.79 25.46 -35.22
CA PHE A 636 -15.22 25.49 -34.87
C PHE A 636 -15.83 26.86 -35.14
N ARG A 637 -15.47 27.50 -36.26
CA ARG A 637 -15.95 28.85 -36.59
C ARG A 637 -17.47 28.95 -36.61
N TYR A 638 -18.18 27.88 -37.00
CA TYR A 638 -19.64 27.82 -37.02
C TYR A 638 -20.28 28.08 -35.65
N THR A 639 -19.64 27.64 -34.56
CA THR A 639 -20.12 27.84 -33.19
C THR A 639 -20.16 29.32 -32.83
N PHE A 640 -19.20 30.10 -33.33
CA PHE A 640 -19.11 31.54 -33.07
C PHE A 640 -20.08 32.37 -33.93
N VAL A 641 -20.69 31.77 -34.97
CA VAL A 641 -21.78 32.39 -35.76
C VAL A 641 -23.08 32.43 -34.97
N ASN A 642 -23.26 31.56 -33.96
CA ASN A 642 -24.46 31.52 -33.14
C ASN A 642 -24.70 32.86 -32.42
N GLU A 643 -25.88 33.45 -32.60
CA GLU A 643 -26.24 34.74 -32.00
C GLU A 643 -26.08 34.76 -30.47
N ARG A 644 -26.34 33.64 -29.79
CA ARG A 644 -26.12 33.54 -28.32
C ARG A 644 -24.65 33.70 -27.96
N VAL A 645 -23.77 33.01 -28.69
CA VAL A 645 -22.31 33.08 -28.52
C VAL A 645 -21.81 34.48 -28.89
N LYS A 646 -22.28 35.07 -30.01
CA LYS A 646 -21.95 36.46 -30.40
C LYS A 646 -22.35 37.49 -29.35
N ARG A 647 -23.55 37.36 -28.76
CA ARG A 647 -24.02 38.26 -27.71
C ARG A 647 -23.17 38.13 -26.45
N SER A 648 -22.85 36.90 -26.04
CA SER A 648 -21.95 36.64 -24.91
C SER A 648 -20.56 37.24 -25.18
N ALA A 649 -19.97 36.96 -26.35
CA ALA A 649 -18.67 37.53 -26.77
C ALA A 649 -18.67 39.07 -26.72
N ARG A 650 -19.71 39.73 -27.23
CA ARG A 650 -19.86 41.19 -27.17
C ARG A 650 -20.03 41.69 -25.73
N TYR A 651 -20.84 41.03 -24.92
CA TYR A 651 -21.11 41.44 -23.54
C TYR A 651 -19.86 41.34 -22.63
N TYR A 652 -19.04 40.31 -22.84
CA TYR A 652 -17.82 40.08 -22.06
C TYR A 652 -16.57 40.73 -22.68
N SER A 653 -16.63 41.21 -23.92
CA SER A 653 -15.52 41.92 -24.58
C SER A 653 -15.13 43.21 -23.83
N PRO A 654 -13.86 43.39 -23.45
CA PRO A 654 -13.38 44.64 -22.84
C PRO A 654 -13.62 45.87 -23.71
N GLY A 655 -13.49 45.73 -25.04
CA GLY A 655 -13.71 46.83 -25.99
C GLY A 655 -15.16 47.32 -25.99
N TRP A 656 -16.12 46.39 -26.08
CA TRP A 656 -17.56 46.72 -26.04
C TRP A 656 -18.00 47.27 -24.68
N ARG A 657 -17.47 46.73 -23.57
CA ARG A 657 -17.73 47.25 -22.22
C ARG A 657 -17.21 48.68 -22.05
N THR A 658 -15.99 48.95 -22.53
CA THR A 658 -15.39 50.29 -22.48
C THR A 658 -16.21 51.26 -23.33
N TRP A 659 -16.59 50.86 -24.54
CA TRP A 659 -17.45 51.67 -25.41
C TRP A 659 -18.82 51.95 -24.77
N ALA A 660 -19.46 50.93 -24.19
CA ALA A 660 -20.74 51.08 -23.49
C ALA A 660 -20.62 52.02 -22.28
N ALA A 661 -19.57 51.89 -21.48
CA ALA A 661 -19.30 52.77 -20.35
C ALA A 661 -19.12 54.22 -20.82
N VAL A 662 -18.32 54.45 -21.85
CA VAL A 662 -18.12 55.78 -22.46
C VAL A 662 -19.45 56.33 -22.99
N ALA A 663 -20.24 55.52 -23.71
CA ALA A 663 -21.53 55.93 -24.25
C ALA A 663 -22.55 56.30 -23.15
N ILE A 664 -22.63 55.50 -22.08
CA ILE A 664 -23.49 55.77 -20.91
C ILE A 664 -23.03 57.06 -20.20
N GLN A 665 -21.73 57.21 -19.97
CA GLN A 665 -21.16 58.42 -19.36
C GLN A 665 -21.48 59.66 -20.19
N LEU A 666 -21.38 59.57 -21.51
CA LEU A 666 -21.72 60.65 -22.44
C LEU A 666 -23.22 60.99 -22.41
N ALA A 667 -24.08 59.97 -22.44
CA ALA A 667 -25.53 60.14 -22.37
C ALA A 667 -25.95 60.80 -21.05
N TRP A 668 -25.38 60.35 -19.92
CA TRP A 668 -25.61 60.93 -18.61
C TRP A 668 -25.17 62.39 -18.52
N ARG A 669 -23.97 62.71 -19.04
CA ARG A 669 -23.48 64.10 -19.11
C ARG A 669 -24.40 64.99 -19.96
N ARG A 670 -24.90 64.50 -21.10
CA ARG A 670 -25.88 65.22 -21.94
C ARG A 670 -27.21 65.44 -21.21
N TYR A 671 -27.71 64.44 -20.49
CA TYR A 671 -28.92 64.55 -19.68
C TYR A 671 -28.76 65.60 -18.57
N LYS A 672 -27.65 65.55 -17.81
CA LYS A 672 -27.32 66.53 -16.76
C LYS A 672 -27.23 67.95 -17.33
N HIS A 673 -26.59 68.12 -18.49
CA HIS A 673 -26.50 69.41 -19.17
C HIS A 673 -27.86 69.96 -19.63
N ARG A 674 -28.75 69.09 -20.14
CA ARG A 674 -30.13 69.48 -20.50
C ARG A 674 -30.91 69.91 -19.26
N LEU A 675 -30.82 69.17 -18.16
CA LEU A 675 -31.41 69.52 -16.87
C LEU A 675 -30.95 70.89 -16.36
N THR A 676 -29.64 71.18 -16.43
CA THR A 676 -29.10 72.49 -16.04
C THR A 676 -29.56 73.62 -16.96
N LEU A 677 -29.71 73.37 -18.27
CA LEU A 677 -30.25 74.37 -19.18
C LEU A 677 -31.76 74.60 -18.97
N THR A 678 -32.53 73.56 -18.67
CA THR A 678 -33.97 73.71 -18.35
C THR A 678 -34.17 74.45 -17.03
N SER A 679 -33.33 74.21 -16.01
CA SER A 679 -33.38 74.99 -14.75
C SER A 679 -32.96 76.46 -14.95
N LEU A 680 -32.10 76.74 -15.93
CA LEU A 680 -31.70 78.11 -16.30
C LEU A 680 -32.71 78.81 -17.24
N SER A 681 -33.59 78.06 -17.92
CA SER A 681 -34.58 78.62 -18.86
C SER A 681 -35.75 79.36 -18.20
N PHE A 682 -35.91 79.25 -16.87
CA PHE A 682 -36.86 80.05 -16.09
C PHE A 682 -36.34 81.46 -15.74
N ILE A 683 -35.09 81.77 -16.04
CA ILE A 683 -34.51 83.11 -15.84
C ILE A 683 -34.05 83.62 -17.20
N ARG A 684 -34.87 84.45 -17.86
CA ARG A 684 -34.45 85.18 -19.08
C ARG A 684 -33.32 86.16 -18.72
N PRO A 685 -32.08 86.02 -19.21
CA PRO A 685 -31.08 87.07 -19.01
C PRO A 685 -31.13 88.05 -20.17
N ARG A 686 -31.39 89.32 -19.86
CA ARG A 686 -31.00 90.45 -20.73
C ARG A 686 -29.51 90.72 -20.51
N ARG A 687 -28.64 90.18 -21.40
CA ARG A 687 -27.31 90.70 -21.84
C ARG A 687 -26.39 89.55 -22.29
N PRO A 688 -25.46 89.79 -23.23
CA PRO A 688 -24.60 88.74 -23.78
C PRO A 688 -23.50 88.40 -22.77
N LEU A 689 -23.43 87.14 -22.35
CA LEU A 689 -22.34 86.64 -21.52
C LEU A 689 -21.09 86.44 -22.38
N SER A 690 -19.98 86.94 -21.83
CA SER A 690 -18.63 86.82 -22.34
C SER A 690 -18.25 85.36 -22.63
N ARG A 691 -17.49 85.22 -23.72
CA ARG A 691 -16.88 84.01 -24.26
C ARG A 691 -16.10 83.28 -23.15
N CYS A 692 -16.72 82.27 -22.52
CA CYS A 692 -16.06 81.36 -21.59
C CYS A 692 -15.42 80.22 -22.40
N SER A 693 -14.09 80.15 -22.38
CA SER A 693 -13.26 79.18 -23.10
C SER A 693 -13.43 77.72 -22.62
N SER A 694 -14.06 77.48 -21.47
CA SER A 694 -14.21 76.14 -20.88
C SER A 694 -15.26 75.26 -21.55
N LEU A 695 -16.36 75.83 -22.05
CA LEU A 695 -17.46 75.05 -22.64
C LEU A 695 -17.09 74.46 -24.01
N GLY A 696 -16.23 75.17 -24.75
CA GLY A 696 -15.69 74.73 -26.04
C GLY A 696 -14.64 73.63 -25.88
N GLU A 697 -13.72 73.79 -24.92
CA GLU A 697 -12.70 72.78 -24.60
C GLU A 697 -13.31 71.49 -24.05
N ASP A 698 -14.35 71.56 -23.22
CA ASP A 698 -15.04 70.36 -22.74
C ASP A 698 -15.80 69.66 -23.87
N ARG A 699 -16.42 70.39 -24.80
CA ARG A 699 -17.02 69.80 -26.00
C ARG A 699 -15.97 69.20 -26.93
N LEU A 700 -14.81 69.84 -27.09
CA LEU A 700 -13.69 69.32 -27.86
C LEU A 700 -13.15 68.04 -27.21
N ARG A 701 -12.88 68.00 -25.90
CA ARG A 701 -12.51 66.77 -25.18
C ARG A 701 -13.58 65.69 -25.28
N LEU A 702 -14.86 66.06 -25.30
CA LEU A 702 -16.00 65.15 -25.49
C LEU A 702 -16.04 64.57 -26.90
N TYR A 703 -15.85 65.38 -27.94
CA TYR A 703 -15.78 64.95 -29.33
C TYR A 703 -14.52 64.14 -29.59
N THR A 704 -13.39 64.52 -29.00
CA THR A 704 -12.16 63.73 -29.03
C THR A 704 -12.39 62.38 -28.38
N ALA A 705 -12.99 62.30 -27.18
CA ALA A 705 -13.34 61.01 -26.54
C ALA A 705 -14.35 60.17 -27.37
N LEU A 706 -15.27 60.81 -28.09
CA LEU A 706 -16.21 60.14 -29.00
C LEU A 706 -15.51 59.61 -30.27
N LEU A 707 -14.51 60.33 -30.78
CA LEU A 707 -13.74 59.98 -31.97
C LEU A 707 -12.59 59.00 -31.67
N THR A 708 -12.05 59.01 -30.45
CA THR A 708 -10.95 58.13 -30.01
C THR A 708 -11.42 56.87 -29.28
N SER A 709 -12.71 56.76 -28.96
CA SER A 709 -13.35 55.49 -28.59
C SER A 709 -14.09 54.95 -29.83
N PRO A 710 -13.39 54.32 -30.79
CA PRO A 710 -14.06 53.74 -31.94
C PRO A 710 -15.11 52.76 -31.43
N LYS A 711 -16.34 52.88 -31.92
CA LYS A 711 -17.34 51.81 -31.79
C LYS A 711 -16.64 50.55 -32.29
N PRO A 712 -16.51 49.49 -31.46
CA PRO A 712 -15.94 48.25 -31.94
C PRO A 712 -16.71 47.83 -33.19
N ASN A 713 -16.02 47.38 -34.23
CA ASN A 713 -16.65 47.19 -35.52
C ASN A 713 -17.80 46.18 -35.35
N GLN A 714 -18.98 46.48 -35.90
CA GLN A 714 -20.06 45.48 -35.91
C GLN A 714 -19.58 44.21 -36.64
N ASP A 715 -18.74 44.43 -37.65
CA ASP A 715 -18.08 43.41 -38.46
C ASP A 715 -17.01 42.59 -37.71
N ASP A 716 -16.60 42.96 -36.48
CA ASP A 716 -15.69 42.13 -35.68
C ASP A 716 -16.31 40.75 -35.33
N PHE A 717 -17.64 40.64 -35.41
CA PHE A 717 -18.39 39.40 -35.16
C PHE A 717 -19.36 39.04 -36.29
N ASP A 718 -19.25 39.66 -37.47
CA ASP A 718 -19.94 39.20 -38.67
C ASP A 718 -19.02 38.22 -39.39
N PHE A 719 -19.44 36.96 -39.42
CA PHE A 719 -18.61 35.80 -39.77
C PHE A 719 -18.69 35.42 -41.23
#